data_AF-A0A6F8U2L9-F1
#
_entry.id   AF-A0A6F8U2L9-F1
#
_cell.length_a   1.000
_cell.length_b   1.000
_cell.length_c   1.000
_cell.angle_alpha   90.00
_cell.angle_beta   90.00
_cell.angle_gamma   90.00
#
_symmetry.space_group_name_H-M   'P 1'
#
loop_
_entity.id
_entity.type
_entity.pdbx_description
1 polymer ?
#
loop_
_entity_poly.entity_id
_entity_poly.type
_entity_poly.pdbx_seq_one_letter_code
_entity_poly.pdbx_strand_id
1 'polypeptide(L)'
;MADALNAWWAQQLVLCDWAFTPHPLTVDAGAAEQRLLQLGIAHRGELADQLFFALDAPAGEADRLLGALEWAALAGAAGWLTQSQAQTWAHHITRRITSDYSDLRAWLSDLRRALGVKGWETGADDRFIDACQALADLESEGEGITWQVLEAALARLPEPQALWSEEPSAQPWRLCALFRSMLSYPASAADWPDAPEWLARIWQVHDRDQLLEVMLWLSAQGERQSWDIEARELLTMDHAQRQEWQRGAVADAPYAPVLTTFVSQGEPLEWAAWDWLRLVELAWAGACCGWLSQAEADDLAAHAADLINRRYHDWYAVLKAYMRGQSLFEGVDRRGMTPSTRHKLLTQAPHSPWQCPLSSLLDELTLNASRERIKQWRNTSHHWLLALASVREPDVMLRQLNPSAPIAEQRRADAAVYLQDSLDLHADEGHQALVRYWLPAQAHHLNQLAADAVHGVMPPSQTPFGQPTPDELKQRNAVKGVSRHAATIHMAEKFAFYLHMALDSSLFEREPLMAYASALRSCLCRFYATPKRLLEAWFAWESCLPEPEHDSLINEIAWHLEDPGSLFHWLNWHPDAWCEPGERPTLSHFTAMSLVGPLNSAVWSEPQAESPRECADIREWVESHYHLTSADDMQEFLTFMLESGDRQEYQINYAPYTLNPDRLDAEIAILESGECAEEERHHLLRLRRVQSNEDGCNDVDMAAWDIAQLVDLAIAARQLGWLDRQAFADVLDRAYKLAAEHYSGWQEYSAGMYAGFSFFMGETPERESFLAGFRQALVAWLCGAPILAGPWASLDFPGNKPRHFAPLHIDTLPGDQRILH
;
A
#
# COMPACT_ATOMS: atom_id res chain seq x y z
N MET A 1 38.36 48.01 24.22
CA MET A 1 38.61 48.22 22.78
C MET A 1 37.26 48.07 22.10
N ALA A 2 36.81 49.07 21.37
CA ALA A 2 35.59 48.97 20.58
C ALA A 2 35.70 47.76 19.63
N ASP A 3 34.60 47.03 19.47
CA ASP A 3 34.52 45.94 18.51
C ASP A 3 34.66 46.54 17.10
N ALA A 4 35.84 46.38 16.50
CA ALA A 4 36.20 47.00 15.23
C ALA A 4 35.27 46.55 14.08
N LEU A 5 34.71 45.33 14.15
CA LEU A 5 33.73 44.86 13.18
C LEU A 5 32.42 45.64 13.30
N ASN A 6 31.87 45.76 14.51
CA ASN A 6 30.63 46.52 14.74
C ASN A 6 30.80 48.01 14.42
N ALA A 7 31.95 48.59 14.74
CA ALA A 7 32.25 49.99 14.43
C ALA A 7 32.37 50.22 12.91
N TRP A 8 33.06 49.34 12.18
CA TRP A 8 33.14 49.40 10.72
C TRP A 8 31.76 49.20 10.08
N TRP A 9 31.00 48.21 10.54
CA TRP A 9 29.64 47.95 10.06
C TRP A 9 28.76 49.21 10.23
N ALA A 10 28.78 49.83 11.41
CA ALA A 10 28.04 51.07 11.65
C ALA A 10 28.53 52.25 10.79
N GLN A 11 29.83 52.33 10.46
CA GLN A 11 30.35 53.30 9.49
C GLN A 11 29.77 53.06 8.09
N GLN A 12 29.65 51.80 7.64
CA GLN A 12 29.10 51.49 6.32
C GLN A 12 27.61 51.82 6.22
N LEU A 13 26.83 51.71 7.30
CA LEU A 13 25.40 52.03 7.29
C LEU A 13 25.09 53.50 6.97
N VAL A 14 26.05 54.42 7.09
CA VAL A 14 25.90 55.82 6.64
C VAL A 14 25.60 55.90 5.14
N LEU A 15 26.09 54.94 4.34
CA LEU A 15 25.78 54.82 2.91
C LEU A 15 24.30 54.51 2.64
N CYS A 16 23.55 54.06 3.66
CA CYS A 16 22.12 53.79 3.61
C CYS A 16 21.26 54.94 4.17
N ASP A 17 21.82 56.16 4.30
CA ASP A 17 21.19 57.35 4.92
C ASP A 17 20.98 57.22 6.45
N TRP A 18 21.80 56.39 7.12
CA TRP A 18 21.77 56.28 8.58
C TRP A 18 22.64 57.36 9.24
N ALA A 19 22.19 57.85 10.39
CA ALA A 19 23.03 58.68 11.25
C ALA A 19 24.18 57.84 11.83
N PHE A 20 25.38 58.41 11.87
CA PHE A 20 26.54 57.72 12.43
C PHE A 20 26.33 57.45 13.93
N THR A 21 26.32 56.17 14.31
CA THR A 21 26.19 55.69 15.69
C THR A 21 27.26 54.64 15.96
N PRO A 22 27.75 54.50 17.21
CA PRO A 22 28.84 53.57 17.51
C PRO A 22 28.41 52.10 17.53
N HIS A 23 27.12 51.78 17.39
CA HIS A 23 26.63 50.41 17.40
C HIS A 23 25.51 50.23 16.34
N PRO A 24 25.63 49.23 15.45
CA PRO A 24 24.78 49.12 14.25
C PRO A 24 23.31 48.79 14.54
N LEU A 25 22.99 48.28 15.73
CA LEU A 25 21.63 47.91 16.15
C LEU A 25 20.89 48.98 16.97
N THR A 26 21.33 50.25 16.98
CA THR A 26 20.77 51.28 17.90
C THR A 26 19.46 51.93 17.45
N VAL A 27 18.93 51.55 16.29
CA VAL A 27 17.66 52.08 15.79
C VAL A 27 16.49 51.53 16.61
N ASP A 28 15.45 52.33 16.81
CA ASP A 28 14.22 51.89 17.47
C ASP A 28 13.58 50.72 16.72
N ALA A 29 13.09 49.71 17.45
CA ALA A 29 12.57 48.48 16.86
C ALA A 29 11.42 48.72 15.87
N GLY A 30 10.50 49.64 16.20
CA GLY A 30 9.38 49.97 15.31
C GLY A 30 9.82 50.74 14.06
N ALA A 31 10.80 51.63 14.21
CA ALA A 31 11.41 52.31 13.05
C ALA A 31 12.19 51.34 12.15
N ALA A 32 12.88 50.35 12.74
CA ALA A 32 13.61 49.33 12.01
C ALA A 32 12.66 48.43 11.19
N GLU A 33 11.55 48.01 11.78
CA GLU A 33 10.51 47.24 11.10
C GLU A 33 9.86 48.01 9.95
N GLN A 34 9.51 49.29 10.16
CA GLN A 34 8.99 50.15 9.09
C GLN A 34 10.00 50.31 7.94
N ARG A 35 11.29 50.41 8.25
CA ARG A 35 12.33 50.49 7.23
C ARG A 35 12.47 49.19 6.45
N LEU A 36 12.40 48.02 7.09
CA LEU A 36 12.38 46.72 6.41
C LEU A 36 11.19 46.63 5.44
N LEU A 37 9.99 47.05 5.86
CA LEU A 37 8.81 47.10 5.00
C LEU A 37 8.98 48.02 3.79
N GLN A 38 9.62 49.20 3.97
CA GLN A 38 9.92 50.11 2.85
C GLN A 38 10.93 49.51 1.85
N LEU A 39 11.83 48.65 2.34
CA LEU A 39 12.77 47.90 1.52
C LEU A 39 12.14 46.66 0.87
N GLY A 40 10.83 46.45 1.07
CA GLY A 40 10.09 45.31 0.53
C GLY A 40 10.38 44.01 1.27
N ILE A 41 10.72 44.07 2.56
CA ILE A 41 10.94 42.89 3.40
C ILE A 41 9.85 42.88 4.48
N ALA A 42 8.80 42.07 4.27
CA ALA A 42 7.62 42.08 5.11
C ALA A 42 7.70 41.14 6.32
N HIS A 43 8.51 40.08 6.24
CA HIS A 43 8.63 39.08 7.30
C HIS A 43 9.99 38.38 7.29
N ARG A 44 10.28 37.56 8.32
CA ARG A 44 11.60 36.92 8.51
C ARG A 44 11.96 35.93 7.41
N GLY A 45 10.99 35.21 6.85
CA GLY A 45 11.23 34.33 5.69
C GLY A 45 11.68 35.09 4.44
N GLU A 46 11.12 36.27 4.17
CA GLU A 46 11.56 37.11 3.06
C GLU A 46 12.96 37.68 3.32
N LEU A 47 13.23 38.12 4.56
CA LEU A 47 14.57 38.52 4.99
C LEU A 47 15.58 37.38 4.78
N ALA A 48 15.20 36.13 5.09
CA ALA A 48 16.05 34.96 4.95
C ALA A 48 16.51 34.76 3.50
N ASP A 49 15.57 34.86 2.58
CA ASP A 49 15.87 34.73 1.17
C ASP A 49 16.72 35.91 0.68
N GLN A 50 16.38 37.16 1.04
CA GLN A 50 17.16 38.33 0.65
C GLN A 50 18.63 38.22 1.13
N LEU A 51 18.86 37.84 2.39
CA LEU A 51 20.21 37.64 2.93
C LEU A 51 20.96 36.51 2.21
N PHE A 52 20.29 35.39 1.94
CA PHE A 52 20.87 34.26 1.20
C PHE A 52 21.29 34.66 -0.22
N PHE A 53 20.39 35.30 -0.99
CA PHE A 53 20.69 35.74 -2.35
C PHE A 53 21.75 36.85 -2.40
N ALA A 54 21.82 37.71 -1.39
CA ALA A 54 22.77 38.81 -1.34
C ALA A 54 24.19 38.36 -0.97
N LEU A 55 24.34 37.49 0.02
CA LEU A 55 25.65 37.01 0.47
C LEU A 55 26.37 36.22 -0.63
N ASP A 56 25.62 35.48 -1.43
CA ASP A 56 26.14 34.67 -2.54
C ASP A 56 25.96 35.35 -3.91
N ALA A 57 25.77 36.66 -3.94
CA ALA A 57 25.68 37.43 -5.18
C ALA A 57 27.01 37.37 -5.96
N PRO A 58 26.97 37.39 -7.32
CA PRO A 58 28.18 37.49 -8.14
C PRO A 58 29.00 38.74 -7.82
N ALA A 59 30.32 38.66 -8.03
CA ALA A 59 31.18 39.83 -7.92
C ALA A 59 30.70 40.98 -8.84
N GLY A 60 30.70 42.20 -8.33
CA GLY A 60 30.13 43.36 -9.03
C GLY A 60 28.69 43.72 -8.64
N GLU A 61 28.11 43.06 -7.64
CA GLU A 61 26.80 43.41 -7.07
C GLU A 61 26.96 43.98 -5.64
N ALA A 62 27.88 44.95 -5.47
CA ALA A 62 28.19 45.56 -4.18
C ALA A 62 26.96 46.11 -3.43
N ASP A 63 25.96 46.59 -4.17
CA ASP A 63 24.71 47.13 -3.60
C ASP A 63 23.93 46.06 -2.81
N ARG A 64 24.00 44.80 -3.23
CA ARG A 64 23.37 43.69 -2.49
C ARG A 64 24.07 43.40 -1.18
N LEU A 65 25.40 43.41 -1.17
CA LEU A 65 26.19 43.22 0.06
C LEU A 65 25.98 44.37 1.04
N LEU A 66 25.89 45.62 0.56
CA LEU A 66 25.53 46.77 1.39
C LEU A 66 24.10 46.64 1.93
N GLY A 67 23.14 46.24 1.07
CA GLY A 67 21.78 45.93 1.47
C GLY A 67 21.74 44.87 2.58
N ALA A 68 22.50 43.78 2.44
CA ALA A 68 22.56 42.73 3.45
C ALA A 68 23.11 43.21 4.80
N LEU A 69 24.08 44.14 4.81
CA LEU A 69 24.54 44.80 6.04
C LEU A 69 23.43 45.64 6.68
N GLU A 70 22.66 46.39 5.89
CA GLU A 70 21.51 47.17 6.40
C GLU A 70 20.41 46.23 6.92
N TRP A 71 20.04 45.19 6.18
CA TRP A 71 18.99 44.26 6.55
C TRP A 71 19.32 43.48 7.83
N ALA A 72 20.57 43.02 7.98
CA ALA A 72 21.00 42.38 9.23
C ALA A 72 20.92 43.33 10.43
N ALA A 73 21.20 44.63 10.23
CA ALA A 73 21.17 45.63 11.28
C ALA A 73 19.74 45.93 11.71
N LEU A 74 18.86 46.17 10.73
CA LEU A 74 17.44 46.38 10.94
C LEU A 74 16.78 45.17 11.60
N ALA A 75 17.09 43.96 11.14
CA ALA A 75 16.52 42.74 11.69
C ALA A 75 16.97 42.50 13.13
N GLY A 76 18.22 42.80 13.47
CA GLY A 76 18.70 42.77 14.85
C GLY A 76 18.03 43.83 15.74
N ALA A 77 17.83 45.04 15.22
CA ALA A 77 17.17 46.14 15.94
C ALA A 77 15.65 45.89 16.13
N ALA A 78 14.98 45.34 15.13
CA ALA A 78 13.57 44.95 15.18
C ALA A 78 13.31 43.69 16.04
N GLY A 79 14.37 43.01 16.51
CA GLY A 79 14.26 41.77 17.28
C GLY A 79 13.86 40.55 16.44
N TRP A 80 13.94 40.66 15.11
CA TRP A 80 13.70 39.55 14.18
C TRP A 80 14.86 38.54 14.22
N LEU A 81 16.08 39.03 14.40
CA LEU A 81 17.27 38.26 14.71
C LEU A 81 17.74 38.58 16.13
N THR A 82 18.29 37.58 16.82
CA THR A 82 19.07 37.86 18.04
C THR A 82 20.31 38.69 17.68
N GLN A 83 20.85 39.43 18.65
CA GLN A 83 22.08 40.21 18.46
C GLN A 83 23.24 39.34 17.92
N SER A 84 23.36 38.10 18.42
CA SER A 84 24.38 37.15 17.96
C SER A 84 24.18 36.73 16.51
N GLN A 85 22.94 36.47 16.09
CA GLN A 85 22.63 36.13 14.69
C GLN A 85 22.92 37.30 13.76
N ALA A 86 22.48 38.52 14.10
CA ALA A 86 22.74 39.72 13.31
C ALA A 86 24.25 39.98 13.14
N GLN A 87 25.03 39.85 14.23
CA GLN A 87 26.49 39.96 14.19
C GLN A 87 27.15 38.84 13.38
N THR A 88 26.63 37.62 13.42
CA THR A 88 27.15 36.50 12.62
C THR A 88 26.96 36.75 11.12
N TRP A 89 25.77 37.21 10.71
CA TRP A 89 25.52 37.64 9.34
C TRP A 89 26.46 38.78 8.92
N ALA A 90 26.56 39.82 9.73
CA ALA A 90 27.48 40.93 9.45
C ALA A 90 28.93 40.45 9.30
N HIS A 91 29.39 39.53 10.15
CA HIS A 91 30.76 38.99 10.08
C HIS A 91 31.01 38.24 8.75
N HIS A 92 30.08 37.39 8.31
CA HIS A 92 30.20 36.71 7.01
C HIS A 92 30.17 37.71 5.84
N ILE A 93 29.25 38.67 5.85
CA ILE A 93 29.13 39.70 4.80
C ILE A 93 30.39 40.56 4.74
N THR A 94 30.92 41.01 5.89
CA THR A 94 32.14 41.80 5.94
C THR A 94 33.34 41.01 5.42
N ARG A 95 33.48 39.74 5.80
CA ARG A 95 34.55 38.86 5.26
C ARG A 95 34.43 38.70 3.75
N ARG A 96 33.21 38.53 3.23
CA ARG A 96 32.94 38.49 1.79
C ARG A 96 33.38 39.78 1.10
N ILE A 97 33.00 40.93 1.63
CA ILE A 97 33.41 42.25 1.12
C ILE A 97 34.94 42.37 1.11
N THR A 98 35.63 42.04 2.19
CA THR A 98 37.10 42.13 2.25
C THR A 98 37.83 41.09 1.39
N SER A 99 37.14 40.02 0.98
CA SER A 99 37.69 39.03 0.04
C SER A 99 37.52 39.45 -1.42
N ASP A 100 36.42 40.14 -1.74
CA ASP A 100 36.11 40.53 -3.12
C ASP A 100 36.74 41.87 -3.52
N TYR A 101 37.02 42.74 -2.54
CA TYR A 101 37.58 44.08 -2.75
C TYR A 101 38.92 44.23 -2.03
N SER A 102 39.88 44.90 -2.67
CA SER A 102 41.23 45.08 -2.12
C SER A 102 41.36 46.25 -1.15
N ASP A 103 40.45 47.22 -1.21
CA ASP A 103 40.44 48.42 -0.38
C ASP A 103 39.06 49.10 -0.38
N LEU A 104 38.88 50.10 0.49
CA LEU A 104 37.65 50.88 0.58
C LEU A 104 37.31 51.59 -0.74
N ARG A 105 38.32 52.00 -1.52
CA ARG A 105 38.10 52.72 -2.78
C ARG A 105 37.48 51.81 -3.83
N ALA A 106 37.94 50.57 -3.93
CA ALA A 106 37.38 49.56 -4.82
C ALA A 106 35.92 49.24 -4.43
N TRP A 107 35.66 49.06 -3.14
CA TRP A 107 34.31 48.87 -2.59
C TRP A 107 33.36 50.03 -2.94
N LEU A 108 33.74 51.27 -2.60
CA LEU A 108 32.93 52.46 -2.88
C LEU A 108 32.76 52.72 -4.38
N SER A 109 33.79 52.44 -5.19
CA SER A 109 33.70 52.57 -6.64
C SER A 109 32.67 51.61 -7.22
N ASP A 110 32.62 50.39 -6.71
CA ASP A 110 31.67 49.39 -7.20
C ASP A 110 30.26 49.67 -6.72
N LEU A 111 30.09 50.13 -5.47
CA LEU A 111 28.81 50.63 -4.97
C LEU A 111 28.27 51.79 -5.81
N ARG A 112 29.11 52.78 -6.13
CA ARG A 112 28.71 53.89 -7.01
C ARG A 112 28.31 53.41 -8.40
N ARG A 113 28.99 52.39 -8.94
CA ARG A 113 28.62 51.79 -10.21
C ARG A 113 27.26 51.07 -10.11
N ALA A 114 27.08 50.23 -9.11
CA ALA A 114 25.86 49.43 -8.94
C ALA A 114 24.63 50.30 -8.63
N LEU A 115 24.78 51.28 -7.73
CA LEU A 115 23.71 52.19 -7.33
C LEU A 115 23.50 53.32 -8.36
N GLY A 116 24.53 53.80 -9.05
CA GLY A 116 24.40 54.81 -10.11
C GLY A 116 23.60 54.31 -11.32
N VAL A 117 23.61 53.00 -11.59
CA VAL A 117 22.71 52.36 -12.58
C VAL A 117 21.24 52.42 -12.13
N LYS A 118 20.96 52.31 -10.82
CA LYS A 118 19.60 52.40 -10.24
C LYS A 118 19.14 53.84 -9.93
N GLY A 119 20.07 54.74 -9.64
CA GLY A 119 19.83 56.12 -9.22
C GLY A 119 19.27 57.02 -10.33
N TRP A 120 19.57 56.71 -11.60
CA TRP A 120 18.97 57.37 -12.77
C TRP A 120 17.44 57.19 -12.86
N GLU A 121 16.88 56.14 -12.23
CA GLU A 121 15.43 55.87 -12.23
C GLU A 121 14.70 56.46 -11.01
N THR A 122 15.41 56.82 -9.92
CA THR A 122 14.81 57.15 -8.62
C THR A 122 15.19 58.52 -8.03
N GLY A 123 16.15 59.25 -8.60
CA GLY A 123 16.37 60.67 -8.32
C GLY A 123 16.99 61.02 -6.95
N ALA A 124 17.77 60.12 -6.34
CA ALA A 124 18.28 60.25 -4.96
C ALA A 124 19.82 60.30 -4.81
N ASP A 125 20.55 61.00 -5.69
CA ASP A 125 22.03 60.85 -5.82
C ASP A 125 22.88 61.62 -4.78
N ASP A 126 22.47 62.83 -4.33
CA ASP A 126 23.41 63.74 -3.64
C ASP A 126 23.91 63.22 -2.27
N ARG A 127 23.02 62.66 -1.42
CA ARG A 127 23.40 62.20 -0.06
C ARG A 127 24.31 60.98 -0.06
N PHE A 128 24.11 60.06 -1.00
CA PHE A 128 24.94 58.85 -1.11
C PHE A 128 26.37 59.20 -1.57
N ILE A 129 26.49 60.17 -2.50
CA ILE A 129 27.80 60.65 -2.96
C ILE A 129 28.54 61.36 -1.83
N ASP A 130 27.85 62.20 -1.05
CA ASP A 130 28.41 62.85 0.14
C ASP A 130 28.89 61.82 1.18
N ALA A 131 28.09 60.78 1.45
CA ALA A 131 28.48 59.69 2.36
C ALA A 131 29.71 58.91 1.86
N CYS A 132 29.79 58.62 0.55
CA CYS A 132 30.96 58.00 -0.04
C CYS A 132 32.21 58.88 0.10
N GLN A 133 32.08 60.21 -0.07
CA GLN A 133 33.20 61.13 0.08
C GLN A 133 33.65 61.21 1.55
N ALA A 134 32.71 61.30 2.48
CA ALA A 134 33.00 61.32 3.91
C ALA A 134 33.74 60.05 4.37
N LEU A 135 33.34 58.87 3.90
CA LEU A 135 34.08 57.63 4.21
C LEU A 135 35.47 57.59 3.58
N ALA A 136 35.63 58.11 2.37
CA ALA A 136 36.94 58.19 1.72
C ALA A 136 37.89 59.19 2.41
N ASP A 137 37.37 60.31 2.91
CA ASP A 137 38.12 61.30 3.67
C ASP A 137 38.60 60.70 5.01
N LEU A 138 37.70 60.05 5.76
CA LEU A 138 38.04 59.32 7.00
C LEU A 138 39.15 58.29 6.78
N GLU A 139 39.08 57.50 5.70
CA GLU A 139 40.12 56.53 5.34
C GLU A 139 41.47 57.22 5.07
N SER A 140 41.45 58.36 4.38
CA SER A 140 42.67 59.11 4.04
C SER A 140 43.33 59.80 5.24
N GLU A 141 42.51 60.23 6.21
CA GLU A 141 42.93 60.89 7.44
C GLU A 141 43.34 59.88 8.53
N GLY A 142 43.03 58.59 8.33
CA GLY A 142 43.30 57.55 9.32
C GLY A 142 42.33 57.58 10.51
N GLU A 143 41.15 58.18 10.33
CA GLU A 143 40.12 58.34 11.36
C GLU A 143 39.03 57.26 11.24
N GLY A 144 38.50 56.80 12.38
CA GLY A 144 37.52 55.69 12.42
C GLY A 144 38.15 54.31 12.23
N ILE A 145 37.39 53.33 11.71
CA ILE A 145 37.93 52.00 11.34
C ILE A 145 38.31 52.01 9.87
N THR A 146 39.61 52.21 9.59
CA THR A 146 40.13 52.12 8.23
C THR A 146 40.13 50.69 7.71
N TRP A 147 40.23 50.52 6.39
CA TRP A 147 40.30 49.20 5.75
C TRP A 147 41.42 48.33 6.33
N GLN A 148 42.60 48.91 6.57
CA GLN A 148 43.74 48.22 7.17
C GLN A 148 43.44 47.77 8.63
N VAL A 149 42.72 48.59 9.41
CA VAL A 149 42.32 48.24 10.78
C VAL A 149 41.27 47.12 10.76
N LEU A 150 40.33 47.15 9.80
CA LEU A 150 39.34 46.09 9.61
C LEU A 150 40.03 44.76 9.27
N GLU A 151 40.90 44.72 8.27
CA GLU A 151 41.63 43.51 7.87
C GLU A 151 42.44 42.94 9.05
N ALA A 152 43.14 43.81 9.79
CA ALA A 152 43.89 43.41 10.98
C ALA A 152 42.99 42.88 12.10
N ALA A 153 41.76 43.38 12.22
CA ALA A 153 40.77 42.88 13.17
C ALA A 153 40.19 41.53 12.73
N LEU A 154 39.76 41.39 11.48
CA LEU A 154 39.23 40.14 10.92
C LEU A 154 40.25 39.00 10.98
N ALA A 155 41.53 39.28 10.74
CA ALA A 155 42.61 38.30 10.85
C ALA A 155 42.85 37.79 12.29
N ARG A 156 42.39 38.53 13.31
CA ARG A 156 42.47 38.14 14.73
C ARG A 156 41.18 37.54 15.25
N LEU A 157 40.05 37.82 14.61
CA LEU A 157 38.76 37.23 14.96
C LEU A 157 38.74 35.74 14.56
N PRO A 158 38.08 34.89 15.37
CA PRO A 158 37.84 33.52 14.97
C PRO A 158 37.00 33.47 13.69
N GLU A 159 36.96 32.32 13.04
CA GLU A 159 35.98 32.08 11.98
C GLU A 159 34.56 32.39 12.48
N PRO A 160 33.72 33.03 11.65
CA PRO A 160 32.34 33.30 12.02
C PRO A 160 31.60 32.00 12.33
N GLN A 161 30.65 32.07 13.27
CA GLN A 161 29.75 30.95 13.55
C GLN A 161 28.95 30.56 12.30
N ALA A 162 28.40 29.34 12.29
CA ALA A 162 27.53 28.89 11.22
C ALA A 162 26.30 29.82 11.09
N LEU A 163 25.95 30.17 9.84
CA LEU A 163 24.77 31.00 9.53
C LEU A 163 23.46 30.27 9.80
N TRP A 164 23.48 28.95 9.57
CA TRP A 164 22.34 28.06 9.71
C TRP A 164 22.46 27.33 11.04
N SER A 165 21.32 27.06 11.69
CA SER A 165 21.31 26.36 12.97
C SER A 165 22.06 25.03 12.88
N GLU A 166 22.90 24.76 13.88
CA GLU A 166 23.62 23.50 14.08
C GLU A 166 22.92 22.59 15.11
N GLU A 167 21.75 23.00 15.63
CA GLU A 167 20.95 22.17 16.51
C GLU A 167 20.49 20.90 15.78
N PRO A 168 20.53 19.70 16.40
CA PRO A 168 20.17 18.45 15.74
C PRO A 168 18.76 18.44 15.15
N SER A 169 17.75 18.92 15.89
CA SER A 169 16.36 19.03 15.43
C SER A 169 16.16 20.05 14.32
N ALA A 170 17.09 21.02 14.19
CA ALA A 170 17.06 22.02 13.14
C ALA A 170 17.66 21.51 11.81
N GLN A 171 18.49 20.45 11.82
CA GLN A 171 19.18 19.96 10.63
C GLN A 171 18.25 19.52 9.48
N PRO A 172 17.18 18.72 9.73
CA PRO A 172 16.29 18.25 8.65
C PRO A 172 15.69 19.38 7.82
N TRP A 173 15.49 20.54 8.44
CA TRP A 173 14.90 21.69 7.80
C TRP A 173 15.77 22.32 6.70
N ARG A 174 17.05 21.93 6.56
CA ARG A 174 17.86 22.30 5.39
C ARG A 174 17.21 21.86 4.07
N LEU A 175 16.35 20.83 4.10
CA LEU A 175 15.50 20.44 2.98
C LEU A 175 14.55 21.56 2.54
N CYS A 176 14.03 22.35 3.48
CA CYS A 176 13.11 23.46 3.22
C CYS A 176 13.75 24.58 2.38
N ALA A 177 15.09 24.68 2.38
CA ALA A 177 15.85 25.72 1.68
C ALA A 177 15.58 25.77 0.16
N LEU A 178 15.09 24.68 -0.43
CA LEU A 178 14.62 24.65 -1.82
C LEU A 178 13.47 25.64 -2.08
N PHE A 179 12.63 25.86 -1.07
CA PHE A 179 11.50 26.78 -1.13
C PHE A 179 11.78 28.06 -0.35
N ARG A 180 12.31 27.91 0.87
CA ARG A 180 12.43 28.99 1.87
C ARG A 180 13.68 28.81 2.73
N SER A 181 14.51 29.84 2.82
CA SER A 181 15.64 29.85 3.74
C SER A 181 15.17 30.11 5.17
N MET A 182 15.82 29.55 6.20
CA MET A 182 15.43 29.80 7.59
C MET A 182 16.56 30.45 8.38
N LEU A 183 16.27 31.62 8.94
CA LEU A 183 17.23 32.36 9.77
C LEU A 183 17.17 31.99 11.24
N SER A 184 15.99 31.57 11.72
CA SER A 184 15.70 31.34 13.12
C SER A 184 14.99 30.00 13.31
N TYR A 185 15.31 29.35 14.43
CA TYR A 185 14.66 28.14 14.92
C TYR A 185 14.45 28.31 16.43
N PRO A 186 13.31 27.90 17.02
CA PRO A 186 12.15 27.26 16.38
C PRO A 186 11.34 28.21 15.48
N ALA A 187 10.41 27.64 14.69
CA ALA A 187 9.52 28.38 13.81
C ALA A 187 8.57 29.30 14.58
N SER A 188 8.13 30.37 13.94
CA SER A 188 7.20 31.34 14.48
C SER A 188 6.32 31.95 13.39
N ALA A 189 5.22 32.58 13.78
CA ALA A 189 4.35 33.31 12.85
C ALA A 189 5.08 34.40 12.06
N ALA A 190 6.13 35.00 12.60
CA ALA A 190 6.89 36.03 11.88
C ALA A 190 7.84 35.47 10.81
N ASP A 191 8.04 34.15 10.74
CA ASP A 191 8.80 33.51 9.67
C ASP A 191 7.97 33.43 8.38
N TRP A 192 6.67 33.13 8.51
CA TRP A 192 5.75 33.09 7.39
C TRP A 192 4.31 33.45 7.81
N PRO A 193 3.99 34.75 7.93
CA PRO A 193 2.67 35.21 8.36
C PRO A 193 1.53 34.74 7.44
N ASP A 194 1.77 34.73 6.13
CA ASP A 194 0.79 34.35 5.10
C ASP A 194 0.68 32.83 4.87
N ALA A 195 1.23 32.01 5.77
CA ALA A 195 1.16 30.55 5.67
C ALA A 195 -0.29 30.03 5.61
N PRO A 196 -1.25 30.52 6.42
CA PRO A 196 -2.66 30.08 6.34
C PRO A 196 -3.30 30.36 4.97
N GLU A 197 -3.09 31.56 4.41
CA GLU A 197 -3.63 31.93 3.10
C GLU A 197 -3.00 31.09 1.98
N TRP A 198 -1.70 30.80 2.09
CA TRP A 198 -1.01 29.93 1.14
C TRP A 198 -1.53 28.48 1.23
N LEU A 199 -1.69 27.93 2.43
CA LEU A 199 -2.26 26.59 2.64
C LEU A 199 -3.67 26.49 2.06
N ALA A 200 -4.52 27.48 2.32
CA ALA A 200 -5.87 27.52 1.79
C ALA A 200 -5.91 27.66 0.25
N ARG A 201 -5.03 28.47 -0.34
CA ARG A 201 -5.04 28.75 -1.79
C ARG A 201 -4.38 27.65 -2.62
N ILE A 202 -3.26 27.11 -2.16
CA ILE A 202 -2.42 26.19 -2.92
C ILE A 202 -2.78 24.73 -2.63
N TRP A 203 -3.07 24.43 -1.36
CA TRP A 203 -3.34 23.06 -0.91
C TRP A 203 -4.81 22.80 -0.56
N GLN A 204 -5.65 23.85 -0.50
CA GLN A 204 -7.04 23.76 -0.02
C GLN A 204 -7.12 23.22 1.42
N VAL A 205 -6.10 23.50 2.22
CA VAL A 205 -6.00 23.07 3.62
C VAL A 205 -6.41 24.23 4.52
N HIS A 206 -7.38 23.99 5.38
CA HIS A 206 -8.01 25.01 6.23
C HIS A 206 -7.79 24.79 7.74
N ASP A 207 -7.29 23.63 8.13
CA ASP A 207 -7.04 23.29 9.53
C ASP A 207 -5.88 22.30 9.70
N ARG A 208 -5.55 22.03 10.98
CA ARG A 208 -4.48 21.12 11.40
C ARG A 208 -4.66 19.70 10.88
N ASP A 209 -5.89 19.19 10.89
CA ASP A 209 -6.13 17.78 10.60
C ASP A 209 -6.02 17.55 9.09
N GLN A 210 -6.57 18.44 8.26
CA GLN A 210 -6.34 18.43 6.82
C GLN A 210 -4.85 18.54 6.46
N LEU A 211 -4.09 19.36 7.20
CA LEU A 211 -2.64 19.48 7.00
C LEU A 211 -1.92 18.16 7.27
N LEU A 212 -2.23 17.52 8.40
CA LEU A 212 -1.65 16.22 8.76
C LEU A 212 -2.06 15.12 7.78
N GLU A 213 -3.28 15.14 7.27
CA GLU A 213 -3.78 14.19 6.26
C GLU A 213 -2.92 14.24 5.00
N VAL A 214 -2.73 15.43 4.42
CA VAL A 214 -1.88 15.64 3.24
C VAL A 214 -0.43 15.22 3.50
N MET A 215 0.12 15.58 4.66
CA MET A 215 1.50 15.23 5.01
C MET A 215 1.70 13.71 5.18
N LEU A 216 0.74 13.02 5.82
CA LEU A 216 0.79 11.57 5.95
C LEU A 216 0.66 10.89 4.59
N TRP A 217 -0.18 11.41 3.68
CA TRP A 217 -0.27 10.91 2.31
C TRP A 217 1.03 11.11 1.53
N LEU A 218 1.61 12.32 1.52
CA LEU A 218 2.90 12.60 0.84
C LEU A 218 4.02 11.70 1.36
N SER A 219 4.07 11.45 2.68
CA SER A 219 5.06 10.55 3.26
C SER A 219 4.86 9.09 2.85
N ALA A 220 3.61 8.65 2.64
CA ALA A 220 3.24 7.27 2.37
C ALA A 220 3.26 6.93 0.89
N GLN A 221 2.40 7.58 0.09
CA GLN A 221 2.18 7.33 -1.34
C GLN A 221 2.54 8.54 -2.17
N GLY A 222 1.93 9.70 -1.87
CA GLY A 222 2.05 10.91 -2.68
C GLY A 222 1.64 10.71 -4.15
N GLU A 223 1.98 11.68 -4.98
CA GLU A 223 1.76 11.58 -6.43
C GLU A 223 2.68 10.53 -7.07
N ARG A 224 3.84 10.27 -6.45
CA ARG A 224 4.86 9.38 -7.03
C ARG A 224 4.37 7.95 -7.26
N GLN A 225 3.41 7.46 -6.48
CA GLN A 225 2.94 6.08 -6.59
C GLN A 225 2.35 5.79 -7.97
N SER A 226 1.38 6.59 -8.40
CA SER A 226 0.73 6.42 -9.71
C SER A 226 1.76 6.54 -10.84
N TRP A 227 2.64 7.55 -10.76
CA TRP A 227 3.70 7.73 -11.74
C TRP A 227 4.65 6.54 -11.82
N ASP A 228 5.04 5.94 -10.69
CA ASP A 228 5.93 4.76 -10.66
C ASP A 228 5.26 3.53 -11.29
N ILE A 229 3.97 3.30 -10.99
CA ILE A 229 3.19 2.20 -11.55
C ILE A 229 3.05 2.35 -13.06
N GLU A 230 2.56 3.50 -13.52
CA GLU A 230 2.38 3.77 -14.95
C GLU A 230 3.71 3.76 -15.72
N ALA A 231 4.80 4.24 -15.11
CA ALA A 231 6.11 4.19 -15.73
C ALA A 231 6.58 2.75 -15.98
N ARG A 232 6.31 1.82 -15.04
CA ARG A 232 6.61 0.39 -15.21
C ARG A 232 5.78 -0.22 -16.31
N GLU A 233 4.49 0.11 -16.40
CA GLU A 233 3.63 -0.35 -17.48
C GLU A 233 4.15 0.13 -18.84
N LEU A 234 4.46 1.43 -18.97
CA LEU A 234 4.99 2.01 -20.18
C LEU A 234 6.31 1.38 -20.63
N LEU A 235 7.17 0.95 -19.69
CA LEU A 235 8.41 0.24 -20.00
C LEU A 235 8.16 -1.11 -20.71
N THR A 236 7.02 -1.77 -20.45
CA THR A 236 6.64 -3.03 -21.11
C THR A 236 5.98 -2.82 -22.47
N MET A 237 5.42 -1.63 -22.71
CA MET A 237 4.73 -1.27 -23.95
C MET A 237 5.71 -0.93 -25.08
N ASP A 238 5.31 -1.24 -26.32
CA ASP A 238 5.96 -0.73 -27.52
C ASP A 238 5.59 0.75 -27.81
N HIS A 239 6.21 1.33 -28.83
CA HIS A 239 6.00 2.74 -29.17
C HIS A 239 4.54 3.06 -29.58
N ALA A 240 3.85 2.15 -30.26
CA ALA A 240 2.47 2.38 -30.69
C ALA A 240 1.51 2.29 -29.50
N GLN A 241 1.72 1.32 -28.61
CA GLN A 241 0.98 1.17 -27.36
C GLN A 241 1.14 2.39 -26.45
N ARG A 242 2.36 2.90 -26.28
CA ARG A 242 2.60 4.14 -25.49
C ARG A 242 1.86 5.36 -26.06
N GLN A 243 1.81 5.49 -27.39
CA GLN A 243 1.07 6.58 -28.03
C GLN A 243 -0.44 6.47 -27.87
N GLU A 244 -0.98 5.24 -27.83
CA GLU A 244 -2.40 5.02 -27.54
C GLU A 244 -2.70 5.32 -26.07
N TRP A 245 -1.90 4.79 -25.14
CA TRP A 245 -2.01 5.08 -23.70
C TRP A 245 -2.00 6.60 -23.44
N GLN A 246 -1.03 7.32 -24.02
CA GLN A 246 -0.92 8.77 -23.84
C GLN A 246 -2.17 9.50 -24.38
N ARG A 247 -2.73 9.06 -25.51
CA ARG A 247 -3.95 9.66 -26.08
C ARG A 247 -5.17 9.42 -25.21
N GLY A 248 -5.27 8.25 -24.58
CA GLY A 248 -6.33 7.94 -23.63
C GLY A 248 -6.20 8.70 -22.32
N ALA A 249 -4.98 8.85 -21.80
CA ALA A 249 -4.74 9.42 -20.47
C ALA A 249 -4.75 10.95 -20.42
N VAL A 250 -4.41 11.66 -21.51
CA VAL A 250 -4.12 13.12 -21.45
C VAL A 250 -5.27 14.00 -20.94
N ALA A 251 -6.52 13.55 -21.05
CA ALA A 251 -7.67 14.29 -20.55
C ALA A 251 -7.71 14.35 -19.02
N ASP A 252 -7.30 13.26 -18.37
CA ASP A 252 -7.41 13.07 -16.92
C ASP A 252 -6.03 13.15 -16.23
N ALA A 253 -4.95 12.96 -16.99
CA ALA A 253 -3.56 12.95 -16.53
C ALA A 253 -2.66 13.89 -17.37
N PRO A 254 -2.56 15.18 -17.01
CA PRO A 254 -1.71 16.14 -17.73
C PRO A 254 -0.22 15.77 -17.80
N TYR A 255 0.25 14.91 -16.90
CA TYR A 255 1.63 14.42 -16.86
C TYR A 255 1.96 13.39 -17.95
N ALA A 256 0.95 12.74 -18.57
CA ALA A 256 1.14 11.62 -19.48
C ALA A 256 2.13 11.87 -20.65
N PRO A 257 2.13 13.05 -21.32
CA PRO A 257 3.13 13.37 -22.35
C PRO A 257 4.56 13.44 -21.83
N VAL A 258 4.74 13.99 -20.62
CA VAL A 258 6.05 14.11 -19.97
C VAL A 258 6.56 12.73 -19.56
N LEU A 259 5.71 11.92 -18.93
CA LEU A 259 6.07 10.56 -18.51
C LEU A 259 6.48 9.69 -19.71
N THR A 260 5.68 9.72 -20.79
CA THR A 260 5.99 9.00 -22.03
C THR A 260 7.32 9.45 -22.64
N THR A 261 7.63 10.74 -22.56
CA THR A 261 8.90 11.31 -23.02
C THR A 261 10.07 10.82 -22.18
N PHE A 262 9.94 10.80 -20.85
CA PHE A 262 10.98 10.30 -19.94
C PHE A 262 11.29 8.82 -20.19
N VAL A 263 10.26 7.98 -20.28
CA VAL A 263 10.40 6.55 -20.58
C VAL A 263 11.05 6.34 -21.95
N SER A 264 10.61 7.06 -22.98
CA SER A 264 11.14 6.90 -24.35
C SER A 264 12.58 7.36 -24.52
N GLN A 265 13.02 8.33 -23.71
CA GLN A 265 14.41 8.82 -23.71
C GLN A 265 15.34 8.03 -22.78
N GLY A 266 14.81 7.05 -22.02
CA GLY A 266 15.60 6.27 -21.07
C GLY A 266 16.10 7.11 -19.90
N GLU A 267 15.34 8.13 -19.49
CA GLU A 267 15.66 8.90 -18.30
C GLU A 267 15.55 8.03 -17.04
N PRO A 268 16.37 8.28 -16.01
CA PRO A 268 16.10 7.70 -14.71
C PRO A 268 14.71 8.11 -14.22
N LEU A 269 13.87 7.12 -13.93
CA LEU A 269 12.47 7.27 -13.52
C LEU A 269 12.42 7.44 -12.00
N GLU A 270 12.70 8.66 -11.57
CA GLU A 270 12.88 8.98 -10.15
C GLU A 270 12.41 10.41 -9.87
N TRP A 271 11.48 10.54 -8.92
CA TRP A 271 10.76 11.77 -8.60
C TRP A 271 10.27 11.86 -7.15
N ALA A 272 10.61 10.91 -6.26
CA ALA A 272 10.06 10.87 -4.90
C ALA A 272 10.37 12.15 -4.08
N ALA A 273 11.49 12.81 -4.37
CA ALA A 273 11.87 14.10 -3.79
C ALA A 273 10.82 15.21 -3.99
N TRP A 274 9.97 15.12 -5.02
CA TRP A 274 8.85 16.03 -5.24
C TRP A 274 7.85 16.02 -4.07
N ASP A 275 7.52 14.84 -3.54
CA ASP A 275 6.59 14.71 -2.44
C ASP A 275 7.25 15.03 -1.10
N TRP A 276 8.44 14.47 -0.87
CA TRP A 276 9.09 14.58 0.45
C TRP A 276 9.64 15.97 0.74
N LEU A 277 10.03 16.76 -0.27
CA LEU A 277 10.40 18.15 -0.05
C LEU A 277 9.16 19.03 0.24
N ARG A 278 8.04 18.79 -0.44
CA ARG A 278 6.76 19.48 -0.15
C ARG A 278 6.22 19.14 1.24
N LEU A 279 6.42 17.91 1.70
CA LEU A 279 6.14 17.51 3.08
C LEU A 279 6.89 18.40 4.10
N VAL A 280 8.16 18.72 3.85
CA VAL A 280 8.93 19.62 4.73
C VAL A 280 8.39 21.05 4.67
N GLU A 281 8.05 21.57 3.48
CA GLU A 281 7.46 22.91 3.37
C GLU A 281 6.13 23.02 4.13
N LEU A 282 5.27 22.00 4.02
CA LEU A 282 4.00 21.91 4.76
C LEU A 282 4.21 21.84 6.28
N ALA A 283 5.18 21.07 6.75
CA ALA A 283 5.52 21.01 8.17
C ALA A 283 5.99 22.38 8.69
N TRP A 284 6.77 23.11 7.90
CA TRP A 284 7.22 24.46 8.26
C TRP A 284 6.03 25.45 8.30
N ALA A 285 5.16 25.40 7.30
CA ALA A 285 3.95 26.21 7.26
C ALA A 285 3.06 25.96 8.49
N GLY A 286 2.84 24.68 8.83
CA GLY A 286 2.08 24.25 10.00
C GLY A 286 2.64 24.74 11.33
N ALA A 287 3.98 24.74 11.47
CA ALA A 287 4.64 25.30 12.64
C ALA A 287 4.51 26.83 12.70
N CYS A 288 4.70 27.52 11.57
CA CYS A 288 4.57 28.98 11.48
C CYS A 288 3.17 29.47 11.86
N CYS A 289 2.12 28.80 11.35
CA CYS A 289 0.73 29.18 11.66
C CYS A 289 0.22 28.64 13.01
N GLY A 290 1.02 27.86 13.73
CA GLY A 290 0.67 27.28 15.03
C GLY A 290 -0.33 26.13 14.98
N TRP A 291 -0.57 25.53 13.81
CA TRP A 291 -1.38 24.31 13.69
C TRP A 291 -0.61 23.07 14.16
N LEU A 292 0.71 23.06 13.99
CA LEU A 292 1.60 22.02 14.51
C LEU A 292 2.43 22.59 15.65
N SER A 293 2.67 21.79 16.69
CA SER A 293 3.76 22.08 17.60
C SER A 293 5.12 21.94 16.91
N GLN A 294 6.15 22.61 17.40
CA GLN A 294 7.49 22.49 16.84
C GLN A 294 7.98 21.03 16.83
N ALA A 295 7.68 20.27 17.88
CA ALA A 295 8.08 18.86 17.96
C ALA A 295 7.40 17.99 16.89
N GLU A 296 6.10 18.20 16.61
CA GLU A 296 5.41 17.49 15.52
C GLU A 296 5.99 17.85 14.16
N ALA A 297 6.28 19.13 13.94
CA ALA A 297 6.87 19.62 12.70
C ALA A 297 8.30 19.05 12.50
N ASP A 298 9.10 19.01 13.56
CA ASP A 298 10.44 18.42 13.55
C ASP A 298 10.39 16.92 13.24
N ASP A 299 9.47 16.17 13.86
CA ASP A 299 9.28 14.74 13.60
C ASP A 299 8.91 14.47 12.12
N LEU A 300 8.07 15.31 11.52
CA LEU A 300 7.68 15.22 10.10
C LEU A 300 8.82 15.59 9.15
N ALA A 301 9.55 16.68 9.43
CA ALA A 301 10.70 17.08 8.64
C ALA A 301 11.83 16.03 8.72
N ALA A 302 12.05 15.47 9.90
CA ALA A 302 13.00 14.37 10.12
C ALA A 302 12.57 13.10 9.40
N HIS A 303 11.27 12.79 9.35
CA HIS A 303 10.77 11.65 8.58
C HIS A 303 11.05 11.83 7.07
N ALA A 304 10.77 13.01 6.52
CA ALA A 304 11.11 13.33 5.13
C ALA A 304 12.63 13.18 4.86
N ALA A 305 13.47 13.62 5.81
CA ALA A 305 14.91 13.43 5.73
C ALA A 305 15.35 11.96 5.80
N ASP A 306 14.67 11.09 6.55
CA ASP A 306 14.94 9.64 6.57
C ASP A 306 14.61 9.02 5.20
N LEU A 307 13.46 9.38 4.62
CA LEU A 307 13.06 8.90 3.29
C LEU A 307 14.04 9.35 2.20
N ILE A 308 14.41 10.63 2.21
CA ILE A 308 15.39 11.20 1.28
C ILE A 308 16.76 10.50 1.41
N ASN A 309 17.26 10.30 2.64
CA ASN A 309 18.54 9.63 2.88
C ASN A 309 18.57 8.16 2.46
N ARG A 310 17.43 7.47 2.49
CA ARG A 310 17.32 6.07 2.02
C ARG A 310 17.34 5.97 0.50
N ARG A 311 16.85 6.99 -0.21
CA ARG A 311 16.69 6.96 -1.67
C ARG A 311 17.83 7.66 -2.42
N TYR A 312 18.39 8.72 -1.85
CA TYR A 312 19.37 9.58 -2.52
C TYR A 312 20.69 9.64 -1.76
N HIS A 313 21.78 9.76 -2.52
CA HIS A 313 23.14 9.81 -1.97
C HIS A 313 23.67 11.24 -1.79
N ASP A 314 23.15 12.21 -2.55
CA ASP A 314 23.57 13.60 -2.49
C ASP A 314 22.47 14.60 -2.89
N TRP A 315 22.74 15.88 -2.67
CA TRP A 315 21.83 16.99 -2.97
C TRP A 315 21.53 17.16 -4.46
N TYR A 316 22.47 16.78 -5.34
CA TYR A 316 22.28 16.91 -6.77
C TYR A 316 21.24 15.90 -7.28
N ALA A 317 21.30 14.66 -6.78
CA ALA A 317 20.30 13.63 -7.04
C ALA A 317 18.91 14.06 -6.55
N VAL A 318 18.81 14.61 -5.33
CA VAL A 318 17.55 15.16 -4.77
C VAL A 318 16.97 16.23 -5.69
N LEU A 319 17.77 17.22 -6.08
CA LEU A 319 17.30 18.32 -6.94
C LEU A 319 16.85 17.83 -8.32
N LYS A 320 17.58 16.89 -8.94
CA LYS A 320 17.21 16.30 -10.24
C LYS A 320 15.91 15.51 -10.15
N ALA A 321 15.71 14.74 -9.09
CA ALA A 321 14.47 14.01 -8.85
C ALA A 321 13.29 14.97 -8.62
N TYR A 322 13.48 16.00 -7.79
CA TYR A 322 12.47 17.05 -7.57
C TYR A 322 12.05 17.71 -8.88
N MET A 323 13.01 18.11 -9.73
CA MET A 323 12.71 18.74 -11.01
C MET A 323 11.92 17.84 -11.97
N ARG A 324 12.12 16.51 -11.90
CA ARG A 324 11.33 15.56 -12.70
C ARG A 324 9.92 15.42 -12.17
N GLY A 325 9.74 15.27 -10.85
CA GLY A 325 8.40 15.23 -10.28
C GLY A 325 7.64 16.55 -10.51
N GLN A 326 8.32 17.70 -10.43
CA GLN A 326 7.75 18.98 -10.83
C GLN A 326 7.30 18.99 -12.30
N SER A 327 8.12 18.39 -13.18
CA SER A 327 7.79 18.31 -14.60
C SER A 327 6.54 17.47 -14.86
N LEU A 328 6.39 16.37 -14.12
CA LEU A 328 5.20 15.52 -14.17
C LEU A 328 3.99 16.30 -13.65
N PHE A 329 4.07 16.82 -12.43
CA PHE A 329 2.97 17.57 -11.79
C PHE A 329 2.45 18.72 -12.65
N GLU A 330 3.34 19.48 -13.29
CA GLU A 330 2.95 20.61 -14.14
C GLU A 330 2.63 20.23 -15.60
N GLY A 331 2.91 19.00 -16.02
CA GLY A 331 2.76 18.55 -17.40
C GLY A 331 3.76 19.20 -18.39
N VAL A 332 4.89 19.73 -17.89
CA VAL A 332 5.90 20.43 -18.70
C VAL A 332 7.29 19.89 -18.38
N ASP A 333 8.03 19.41 -19.39
CA ASP A 333 9.40 18.93 -19.20
C ASP A 333 10.37 20.08 -18.87
N ARG A 334 10.81 20.15 -17.61
CA ARG A 334 11.72 21.18 -17.10
C ARG A 334 13.20 20.82 -17.18
N ARG A 335 13.58 19.61 -17.63
CA ARG A 335 14.99 19.16 -17.61
C ARG A 335 15.91 20.04 -18.46
N GLY A 336 15.40 20.59 -19.56
CA GLY A 336 16.12 21.49 -20.47
C GLY A 336 16.04 22.97 -20.10
N MET A 337 15.30 23.34 -19.05
CA MET A 337 15.14 24.72 -18.63
C MET A 337 16.35 25.19 -17.81
N THR A 338 16.70 26.47 -17.93
CA THR A 338 17.76 27.08 -17.12
C THR A 338 17.43 26.92 -15.63
N PRO A 339 18.34 26.35 -14.81
CA PRO A 339 18.11 26.24 -13.37
C PRO A 339 17.85 27.61 -12.75
N SER A 340 16.91 27.68 -11.81
CA SER A 340 16.63 28.90 -11.07
C SER A 340 17.88 29.39 -10.33
N THR A 341 17.95 30.69 -10.05
CA THR A 341 19.05 31.27 -9.25
C THR A 341 19.19 30.53 -7.92
N ARG A 342 18.08 30.22 -7.26
CA ARG A 342 18.07 29.45 -6.00
C ARG A 342 18.72 28.08 -6.16
N HIS A 343 18.37 27.32 -7.19
CA HIS A 343 18.96 25.98 -7.43
C HIS A 343 20.48 26.04 -7.57
N LYS A 344 20.98 27.06 -8.29
CA LYS A 344 22.43 27.27 -8.45
C LYS A 344 23.09 27.61 -7.12
N LEU A 345 22.50 28.55 -6.37
CA LEU A 345 23.05 28.95 -5.07
C LEU A 345 23.07 27.79 -4.08
N LEU A 346 21.98 27.04 -3.97
CA LEU A 346 21.92 25.89 -3.06
C LEU A 346 23.01 24.86 -3.36
N THR A 347 23.29 24.60 -4.64
CA THR A 347 24.25 23.55 -5.04
C THR A 347 25.70 24.02 -5.08
N GLN A 348 25.97 25.31 -5.26
CA GLN A 348 27.31 25.81 -5.57
C GLN A 348 27.83 26.86 -4.58
N ALA A 349 26.95 27.57 -3.88
CA ALA A 349 27.35 28.73 -3.12
C ALA A 349 27.98 28.35 -1.77
N PRO A 350 29.07 29.00 -1.36
CA PRO A 350 29.84 28.62 -0.17
C PRO A 350 29.06 28.77 1.14
N HIS A 351 28.06 29.66 1.18
CA HIS A 351 27.22 29.87 2.35
C HIS A 351 25.89 29.12 2.27
N SER A 352 25.72 28.23 1.28
CA SER A 352 24.48 27.46 1.12
C SER A 352 24.17 26.56 2.32
N PRO A 353 22.89 26.44 2.71
CA PRO A 353 22.46 25.45 3.68
C PRO A 353 22.68 24.00 3.22
N TRP A 354 22.93 23.74 1.94
CA TRP A 354 23.24 22.39 1.42
C TRP A 354 24.75 22.09 1.34
N GLN A 355 25.60 22.94 1.91
CA GLN A 355 27.04 22.66 2.00
C GLN A 355 27.37 21.46 2.90
N CYS A 356 26.47 21.07 3.80
CA CYS A 356 26.63 19.86 4.59
C CYS A 356 26.26 18.61 3.76
N PRO A 357 26.87 17.44 4.00
CA PRO A 357 26.44 16.19 3.39
C PRO A 357 24.98 15.85 3.73
N LEU A 358 24.25 15.26 2.78
CA LEU A 358 22.86 14.83 3.00
C LEU A 358 22.72 13.85 4.18
N SER A 359 23.71 13.00 4.37
CA SER A 359 23.77 12.01 5.46
C SER A 359 23.95 12.61 6.85
N SER A 360 24.29 13.90 6.97
CA SER A 360 24.43 14.57 8.26
C SER A 360 23.15 15.24 8.75
N LEU A 361 22.03 15.11 8.01
CA LEU A 361 20.77 15.76 8.38
C LEU A 361 20.08 15.15 9.60
N LEU A 362 20.43 13.93 9.98
CA LEU A 362 19.77 13.20 11.06
C LEU A 362 20.80 12.57 11.99
N ASP A 363 20.65 12.85 13.28
CA ASP A 363 21.26 12.04 14.32
C ASP A 363 20.33 10.88 14.71
N GLU A 364 20.87 9.92 15.46
CA GLU A 364 20.13 8.70 15.82
C GLU A 364 18.91 8.98 16.70
N LEU A 365 18.98 10.00 17.55
CA LEU A 365 17.88 10.38 18.45
C LEU A 365 16.70 10.96 17.66
N THR A 366 16.95 11.92 16.77
CA THR A 366 15.92 12.55 15.93
C THR A 366 15.33 11.55 14.94
N LEU A 367 16.17 10.66 14.39
CA LEU A 367 15.70 9.57 13.53
C LEU A 367 14.75 8.63 14.27
N ASN A 368 15.09 8.17 15.47
CA ASN A 368 14.24 7.23 16.20
C ASN A 368 12.94 7.91 16.68
N ALA A 369 13.00 9.17 17.13
CA ALA A 369 11.83 9.94 17.53
C ALA A 369 10.81 10.08 16.37
N SER A 370 11.28 10.48 15.18
CA SER A 370 10.41 10.63 14.01
C SER A 370 9.76 9.31 13.57
N ARG A 371 10.52 8.22 13.56
CA ARG A 371 9.99 6.88 13.21
C ARG A 371 8.92 6.42 14.20
N GLU A 372 9.11 6.66 15.49
CA GLU A 372 8.11 6.34 16.51
C GLU A 372 6.86 7.23 16.37
N ARG A 373 7.02 8.52 16.07
CA ARG A 373 5.89 9.42 15.80
C ARG A 373 5.02 8.91 14.63
N ILE A 374 5.65 8.57 13.52
CA ILE A 374 4.94 8.09 12.31
C ILE A 374 4.19 6.80 12.61
N LYS A 375 4.79 5.86 13.34
CA LYS A 375 4.11 4.63 13.77
C LYS A 375 2.95 4.92 14.72
N GLN A 376 3.07 5.91 15.61
CA GLN A 376 1.99 6.31 16.52
C GLN A 376 0.77 6.83 15.78
N TRP A 377 0.94 7.59 14.70
CA TRP A 377 -0.18 7.98 13.84
C TRP A 377 -0.83 6.78 13.13
N ARG A 378 -0.09 5.68 12.93
CA ARG A 378 -0.50 4.49 12.15
C ARG A 378 -0.65 3.22 13.02
N ASN A 379 -1.09 3.37 14.27
CA ASN A 379 -1.01 2.29 15.27
C ASN A 379 -2.28 1.44 15.46
N THR A 380 -3.36 1.69 14.71
CA THR A 380 -4.64 0.98 14.88
C THR A 380 -4.85 -0.13 13.85
N SER A 381 -5.73 -1.08 14.16
CA SER A 381 -6.14 -2.14 13.22
C SER A 381 -6.82 -1.59 11.95
N HIS A 382 -7.43 -0.40 12.04
CA HIS A 382 -8.01 0.25 10.86
C HIS A 382 -6.91 0.74 9.90
N HIS A 383 -5.80 1.29 10.38
CA HIS A 383 -4.68 1.67 9.49
C HIS A 383 -4.11 0.46 8.74
N TRP A 384 -4.04 -0.69 9.40
CA TRP A 384 -3.66 -1.96 8.78
C TRP A 384 -4.63 -2.39 7.67
N LEU A 385 -5.92 -2.28 7.95
CA LEU A 385 -6.96 -2.58 6.97
C LEU A 385 -6.85 -1.67 5.75
N LEU A 386 -6.74 -0.36 5.97
CA LEU A 386 -6.57 0.61 4.88
C LEU A 386 -5.31 0.32 4.06
N ALA A 387 -4.19 -0.05 4.70
CA ALA A 387 -2.94 -0.38 4.01
C ALA A 387 -3.07 -1.58 3.05
N LEU A 388 -3.83 -2.60 3.44
CA LEU A 388 -4.11 -3.75 2.58
C LEU A 388 -5.09 -3.36 1.47
N ALA A 389 -6.18 -2.66 1.81
CA ALA A 389 -7.18 -2.23 0.84
C ALA A 389 -6.61 -1.26 -0.21
N SER A 390 -5.61 -0.43 0.14
CA SER A 390 -5.03 0.55 -0.78
C SER A 390 -4.22 -0.03 -1.92
N VAL A 391 -3.88 -1.32 -1.86
CA VAL A 391 -3.26 -1.99 -3.00
C VAL A 391 -4.27 -2.15 -4.13
N ARG A 392 -5.56 -2.36 -3.81
CA ARG A 392 -6.66 -2.36 -4.80
C ARG A 392 -7.24 -0.98 -5.04
N GLU A 393 -7.27 -0.14 -4.00
CA GLU A 393 -7.90 1.18 -4.06
C GLU A 393 -7.01 2.27 -3.45
N PRO A 394 -6.05 2.82 -4.21
CA PRO A 394 -5.03 3.74 -3.69
C PRO A 394 -5.58 4.94 -2.90
N ASP A 395 -6.71 5.52 -3.32
CA ASP A 395 -7.33 6.71 -2.73
C ASP A 395 -7.68 6.56 -1.24
N VAL A 396 -7.85 5.32 -0.77
CA VAL A 396 -8.12 4.99 0.63
C VAL A 396 -7.01 5.50 1.57
N MET A 397 -5.79 5.73 1.05
CA MET A 397 -4.67 6.28 1.80
C MET A 397 -4.80 7.75 2.20
N LEU A 398 -5.76 8.50 1.66
CA LEU A 398 -6.01 9.84 2.18
C LEU A 398 -6.53 9.77 3.62
N ARG A 399 -7.20 8.68 4.03
CA ARG A 399 -7.84 8.55 5.36
C ARG A 399 -6.88 8.19 6.51
N GLN A 400 -5.57 8.31 6.34
CA GLN A 400 -4.59 7.86 7.33
C GLN A 400 -4.58 8.66 8.64
N LEU A 401 -5.02 9.92 8.66
CA LEU A 401 -5.07 10.66 9.92
C LEU A 401 -6.24 10.19 10.81
N ASN A 402 -7.41 10.05 10.19
CA ASN A 402 -8.61 9.61 10.87
C ASN A 402 -9.37 8.59 10.00
N PRO A 403 -9.03 7.30 10.12
CA PRO A 403 -9.75 6.22 9.43
C PRO A 403 -11.25 6.17 9.74
N SER A 404 -11.67 6.80 10.84
CA SER A 404 -13.06 6.86 11.31
C SER A 404 -13.80 8.13 10.88
N ALA A 405 -13.20 8.96 10.04
CA ALA A 405 -13.87 10.14 9.49
C ALA A 405 -15.16 9.75 8.75
N PRO A 406 -16.20 10.60 8.76
CA PRO A 406 -17.44 10.35 8.02
C PRO A 406 -17.19 10.12 6.53
N ILE A 407 -17.87 9.12 5.96
CA ILE A 407 -17.75 8.75 4.55
C ILE A 407 -18.82 9.45 3.72
N ALA A 408 -18.41 10.02 2.58
CA ALA A 408 -19.30 10.69 1.64
C ALA A 408 -20.41 9.74 1.18
N GLU A 409 -21.63 10.27 1.00
CA GLU A 409 -22.81 9.47 0.66
C GLU A 409 -22.64 8.64 -0.61
N GLN A 410 -22.02 9.23 -1.65
CA GLN A 410 -21.69 8.51 -2.89
C GLN A 410 -20.84 7.28 -2.62
N ARG A 411 -19.76 7.44 -1.83
CA ARG A 411 -18.87 6.33 -1.48
C ARG A 411 -19.56 5.24 -0.67
N ARG A 412 -20.47 5.63 0.26
CA ARG A 412 -21.28 4.65 1.00
C ARG A 412 -22.20 3.85 0.08
N ALA A 413 -22.79 4.51 -0.91
CA ALA A 413 -23.65 3.86 -1.91
C ALA A 413 -22.86 2.92 -2.82
N ASP A 414 -21.71 3.37 -3.34
CA ASP A 414 -20.82 2.54 -4.17
C ASP A 414 -20.36 1.28 -3.40
N ALA A 415 -20.02 1.45 -2.12
CA ALA A 415 -19.66 0.33 -1.27
C ALA A 415 -20.81 -0.64 -1.03
N ALA A 416 -22.03 -0.14 -0.78
CA ALA A 416 -23.21 -0.97 -0.65
C ALA A 416 -23.52 -1.76 -1.93
N VAL A 417 -23.41 -1.13 -3.10
CA VAL A 417 -23.61 -1.78 -4.40
C VAL A 417 -22.58 -2.88 -4.61
N TYR A 418 -21.30 -2.64 -4.32
CA TYR A 418 -20.27 -3.68 -4.44
C TYR A 418 -20.57 -4.89 -3.55
N LEU A 419 -20.95 -4.68 -2.30
CA LEU A 419 -21.28 -5.78 -1.38
C LEU A 419 -22.48 -6.59 -1.88
N GLN A 420 -23.51 -5.94 -2.44
CA GLN A 420 -24.70 -6.62 -2.95
C GLN A 420 -24.45 -7.30 -4.31
N ASP A 421 -23.87 -6.60 -5.28
CA ASP A 421 -23.78 -7.08 -6.66
C ASP A 421 -22.60 -8.03 -6.87
N SER A 422 -21.49 -7.83 -6.14
CA SER A 422 -20.27 -8.64 -6.31
C SER A 422 -20.12 -9.75 -5.27
N LEU A 423 -20.66 -9.56 -4.06
CA LEU A 423 -20.53 -10.53 -2.96
C LEU A 423 -21.88 -11.10 -2.48
N ASP A 424 -23.01 -10.67 -3.05
CA ASP A 424 -24.35 -11.03 -2.57
C ASP A 424 -24.49 -10.90 -1.04
N LEU A 425 -23.86 -9.88 -0.46
CA LEU A 425 -23.84 -9.61 0.97
C LEU A 425 -24.82 -8.50 1.32
N HIS A 426 -25.90 -8.86 2.01
CA HIS A 426 -26.99 -7.96 2.36
C HIS A 426 -26.91 -7.48 3.81
N ALA A 427 -27.48 -6.30 4.06
CA ALA A 427 -27.40 -5.65 5.37
C ALA A 427 -28.11 -6.43 6.50
N ASP A 428 -29.17 -7.18 6.16
CA ASP A 428 -29.99 -7.96 7.08
C ASP A 428 -29.33 -9.27 7.53
N GLU A 429 -28.24 -9.69 6.88
CA GLU A 429 -27.45 -10.86 7.30
C GLU A 429 -26.54 -10.56 8.50
N GLY A 430 -26.21 -9.28 8.72
CA GLY A 430 -25.31 -8.83 9.78
C GLY A 430 -23.83 -9.14 9.52
N HIS A 431 -22.97 -8.68 10.43
CA HIS A 431 -21.50 -8.73 10.25
C HIS A 431 -20.91 -10.15 10.26
N GLN A 432 -21.64 -11.15 10.77
CA GLN A 432 -21.17 -12.54 10.85
C GLN A 432 -21.05 -13.18 9.46
N ALA A 433 -21.86 -12.74 8.50
CA ALA A 433 -21.79 -13.22 7.12
C ALA A 433 -20.43 -12.95 6.45
N LEU A 434 -19.64 -11.96 6.89
CA LEU A 434 -18.29 -11.73 6.36
C LEU A 434 -17.33 -12.91 6.61
N VAL A 435 -17.58 -13.71 7.66
CA VAL A 435 -16.71 -14.83 8.04
C VAL A 435 -16.59 -15.87 6.93
N ARG A 436 -17.61 -16.02 6.07
CA ARG A 436 -17.58 -16.98 4.95
C ARG A 436 -16.48 -16.69 3.94
N TYR A 437 -15.98 -15.45 3.89
CA TYR A 437 -14.88 -15.02 3.01
C TYR A 437 -13.49 -15.22 3.62
N TRP A 438 -13.39 -15.71 4.86
CA TRP A 438 -12.12 -16.15 5.45
C TRP A 438 -11.90 -17.64 5.14
N LEU A 439 -10.95 -17.95 4.24
CA LEU A 439 -10.81 -19.27 3.60
C LEU A 439 -9.52 -20.02 4.00
N PRO A 440 -9.31 -20.37 5.28
CA PRO A 440 -8.04 -20.93 5.75
C PRO A 440 -7.69 -22.29 5.13
N ALA A 441 -8.68 -23.09 4.71
CA ALA A 441 -8.40 -24.36 4.03
C ALA A 441 -7.89 -24.15 2.59
N GLN A 442 -8.28 -23.06 1.93
CA GLN A 442 -7.72 -22.67 0.63
C GLN A 442 -6.24 -22.32 0.77
N ALA A 443 -5.88 -21.52 1.78
CA ALA A 443 -4.49 -21.21 2.06
C ALA A 443 -3.67 -22.48 2.35
N HIS A 444 -4.20 -23.41 3.16
CA HIS A 444 -3.57 -24.71 3.40
C HIS A 444 -3.36 -25.51 2.12
N HIS A 445 -4.38 -25.62 1.27
CA HIS A 445 -4.31 -26.32 0.00
C HIS A 445 -3.21 -25.77 -0.91
N LEU A 446 -3.16 -24.44 -1.09
CA LEU A 446 -2.14 -23.77 -1.88
C LEU A 446 -0.72 -24.02 -1.33
N ASN A 447 -0.56 -23.88 -0.02
CA ASN A 447 0.70 -24.15 0.67
C ASN A 447 1.18 -25.60 0.48
N GLN A 448 0.25 -26.55 0.58
CA GLN A 448 0.55 -27.97 0.45
C GLN A 448 0.93 -28.32 -1.00
N LEU A 449 0.20 -27.81 -2.00
CA LEU A 449 0.58 -27.98 -3.41
C LEU A 449 1.96 -27.37 -3.71
N ALA A 450 2.28 -26.20 -3.16
CA ALA A 450 3.59 -25.58 -3.35
C ALA A 450 4.72 -26.42 -2.73
N ALA A 451 4.51 -27.00 -1.55
CA ALA A 451 5.46 -27.91 -0.91
C ALA A 451 5.66 -29.18 -1.76
N ASP A 452 4.58 -29.83 -2.16
CA ASP A 452 4.63 -31.08 -2.93
C ASP A 452 5.24 -30.89 -4.33
N ALA A 453 5.01 -29.73 -4.96
CA ALA A 453 5.59 -29.39 -6.25
C ALA A 453 7.12 -29.25 -6.20
N VAL A 454 7.68 -28.75 -5.10
CA VAL A 454 9.16 -28.68 -4.92
C VAL A 454 9.77 -30.07 -4.73
N HIS A 455 9.03 -30.98 -4.11
CA HIS A 455 9.47 -32.35 -3.86
C HIS A 455 9.13 -33.33 -4.99
N GLY A 456 8.39 -32.88 -6.01
CA GLY A 456 8.04 -33.69 -7.17
C GLY A 456 7.01 -34.79 -6.86
N VAL A 457 6.15 -34.60 -5.86
CA VAL A 457 5.12 -35.57 -5.45
C VAL A 457 3.69 -35.12 -5.78
N MET A 458 3.56 -34.19 -6.72
CA MET A 458 2.27 -33.74 -7.24
C MET A 458 1.45 -34.90 -7.83
N PRO A 459 0.11 -34.83 -7.78
CA PRO A 459 -0.74 -35.83 -8.40
C PRO A 459 -0.45 -36.03 -9.90
N PRO A 460 -0.64 -37.26 -10.41
CA PRO A 460 -0.43 -37.55 -11.82
C PRO A 460 -1.37 -36.70 -12.70
N SER A 461 -0.88 -36.27 -13.86
CA SER A 461 -1.69 -35.50 -14.83
C SER A 461 -2.62 -36.36 -15.67
N GLN A 462 -2.40 -37.68 -15.71
CA GLN A 462 -3.26 -38.64 -16.40
C GLN A 462 -4.20 -39.27 -15.39
N THR A 463 -5.50 -39.14 -15.62
CA THR A 463 -6.56 -39.73 -14.81
C THR A 463 -7.38 -40.72 -15.65
N PRO A 464 -8.23 -41.56 -15.01
CA PRO A 464 -9.18 -42.39 -15.74
C PRO A 464 -10.17 -41.62 -16.62
N PHE A 465 -10.39 -40.33 -16.33
CA PHE A 465 -11.37 -39.47 -17.01
C PHE A 465 -10.76 -38.57 -18.09
N GLY A 466 -9.43 -38.46 -18.14
CA GLY A 466 -8.74 -37.59 -19.08
C GLY A 466 -7.47 -36.96 -18.50
N GLN A 467 -7.12 -35.80 -19.04
CA GLN A 467 -5.97 -35.02 -18.60
C GLN A 467 -6.29 -33.51 -18.69
N PRO A 468 -5.72 -32.67 -17.82
CA PRO A 468 -5.88 -31.22 -17.93
C PRO A 468 -5.23 -30.66 -19.19
N THR A 469 -5.56 -29.42 -19.51
CA THR A 469 -4.91 -28.69 -20.61
C THR A 469 -3.43 -28.42 -20.30
N PRO A 470 -2.59 -28.20 -21.33
CA PRO A 470 -1.19 -27.85 -21.13
C PRO A 470 -0.98 -26.58 -20.30
N ASP A 471 -1.88 -25.59 -20.44
CA ASP A 471 -1.78 -24.31 -19.72
C ASP A 471 -2.11 -24.47 -18.23
N GLU A 472 -3.14 -25.26 -17.89
CA GLU A 472 -3.45 -25.59 -16.49
C GLU A 472 -2.31 -26.37 -15.82
N LEU A 473 -1.69 -27.31 -16.53
CA LEU A 473 -0.52 -28.04 -16.03
C LEU A 473 0.69 -27.13 -15.85
N LYS A 474 0.90 -26.17 -16.76
CA LYS A 474 1.96 -25.17 -16.65
C LYS A 474 1.77 -24.30 -15.40
N GLN A 475 0.55 -23.81 -15.16
CA GLN A 475 0.21 -23.03 -13.97
C GLN A 475 0.40 -23.87 -12.70
N ARG A 476 -0.16 -25.08 -12.65
CA ARG A 476 0.02 -26.02 -11.53
C ARG A 476 1.49 -26.26 -11.22
N ASN A 477 2.34 -26.47 -12.23
CA ASN A 477 3.76 -26.73 -12.00
C ASN A 477 4.55 -25.48 -11.59
N ALA A 478 4.00 -24.27 -11.79
CA ALA A 478 4.63 -23.01 -11.39
C ALA A 478 4.60 -22.79 -9.87
N VAL A 479 3.65 -23.40 -9.15
CA VAL A 479 3.49 -23.27 -7.68
C VAL A 479 4.74 -23.68 -6.88
N LYS A 480 5.62 -24.49 -7.47
CA LYS A 480 6.94 -24.79 -6.87
C LYS A 480 7.77 -23.53 -6.58
N GLY A 481 7.54 -22.46 -7.35
CA GLY A 481 8.25 -21.18 -7.21
C GLY A 481 7.85 -20.41 -5.95
N VAL A 482 6.68 -20.70 -5.37
CA VAL A 482 6.12 -19.96 -4.24
C VAL A 482 6.18 -20.72 -2.91
N SER A 483 6.79 -21.92 -2.86
CA SER A 483 6.82 -22.80 -1.68
C SER A 483 7.46 -22.21 -0.41
N ARG A 484 8.17 -21.09 -0.54
CA ARG A 484 8.81 -20.36 0.58
C ARG A 484 7.90 -19.28 1.16
N HIS A 485 6.75 -19.04 0.56
CA HIS A 485 5.83 -17.97 0.88
C HIS A 485 4.50 -18.55 1.32
N ALA A 486 4.04 -18.20 2.52
CA ALA A 486 2.71 -18.60 2.97
C ALA A 486 1.62 -18.01 2.06
N ALA A 487 0.62 -18.81 1.72
CA ALA A 487 -0.51 -18.42 0.88
C ALA A 487 -1.57 -17.60 1.62
N THR A 488 -1.44 -17.39 2.93
CA THR A 488 -2.44 -16.66 3.74
C THR A 488 -2.81 -15.30 3.12
N ILE A 489 -1.84 -14.63 2.49
CA ILE A 489 -2.05 -13.30 1.93
C ILE A 489 -3.03 -13.31 0.74
N HIS A 490 -3.10 -14.42 -0.01
CA HIS A 490 -4.03 -14.57 -1.13
C HIS A 490 -5.50 -14.51 -0.71
N MET A 491 -5.85 -15.08 0.45
CA MET A 491 -7.20 -14.90 1.02
C MET A 491 -7.32 -13.58 1.81
N ALA A 492 -6.26 -13.19 2.53
CA ALA A 492 -6.33 -12.10 3.50
C ALA A 492 -6.49 -10.73 2.83
N GLU A 493 -5.93 -10.53 1.64
CA GLU A 493 -6.07 -9.28 0.89
C GLU A 493 -7.52 -9.04 0.46
N LYS A 494 -8.22 -10.07 -0.04
CA LYS A 494 -9.64 -9.97 -0.42
C LYS A 494 -10.51 -9.74 0.79
N PHE A 495 -10.27 -10.51 1.86
CA PHE A 495 -11.00 -10.32 3.12
C PHE A 495 -10.81 -8.90 3.66
N ALA A 496 -9.60 -8.34 3.58
CA ALA A 496 -9.33 -6.94 3.93
C ALA A 496 -10.14 -5.97 3.07
N PHE A 497 -10.20 -6.19 1.76
CA PHE A 497 -10.99 -5.37 0.86
C PHE A 497 -12.49 -5.45 1.18
N TYR A 498 -13.03 -6.64 1.41
CA TYR A 498 -14.45 -6.83 1.76
C TYR A 498 -14.80 -6.18 3.10
N LEU A 499 -13.91 -6.29 4.08
CA LEU A 499 -14.08 -5.65 5.38
C LEU A 499 -14.04 -4.11 5.27
N HIS A 500 -13.18 -3.57 4.41
CA HIS A 500 -13.14 -2.15 4.08
C HIS A 500 -14.45 -1.68 3.44
N MET A 501 -14.97 -2.42 2.45
CA MET A 501 -16.26 -2.12 1.83
C MET A 501 -17.42 -2.19 2.82
N ALA A 502 -17.42 -3.18 3.72
CA ALA A 502 -18.41 -3.27 4.79
C ALA A 502 -18.40 -2.05 5.73
N LEU A 503 -17.22 -1.55 6.10
CA LEU A 503 -17.09 -0.34 6.91
C LEU A 503 -17.56 0.91 6.17
N ASP A 504 -17.16 1.06 4.90
CA ASP A 504 -17.53 2.22 4.10
C ASP A 504 -19.02 2.26 3.80
N SER A 505 -19.66 1.12 3.56
CA SER A 505 -21.11 1.05 3.32
C SER A 505 -21.94 1.58 4.49
N SER A 506 -21.40 1.51 5.73
CA SER A 506 -22.12 1.79 6.97
C SER A 506 -23.40 0.95 7.17
N LEU A 507 -23.53 -0.19 6.46
CA LEU A 507 -24.65 -1.12 6.58
C LEU A 507 -24.55 -2.01 7.82
N PHE A 508 -23.33 -2.19 8.34
CA PHE A 508 -23.01 -3.09 9.45
C PHE A 508 -22.46 -2.33 10.66
N GLU A 509 -22.58 -2.94 11.83
CA GLU A 509 -22.03 -2.39 13.07
C GLU A 509 -20.50 -2.31 13.04
N ARG A 510 -19.95 -1.13 13.33
CA ARG A 510 -18.51 -0.85 13.23
C ARG A 510 -17.65 -1.67 14.19
N GLU A 511 -18.09 -1.85 15.45
CA GLU A 511 -17.27 -2.49 16.48
C GLU A 511 -16.93 -3.95 16.15
N PRO A 512 -17.88 -4.81 15.75
CA PRO A 512 -17.55 -6.16 15.30
C PRO A 512 -16.62 -6.20 14.08
N LEU A 513 -16.81 -5.29 13.10
CA LEU A 513 -15.92 -5.21 11.94
C LEU A 513 -14.47 -4.86 12.35
N MET A 514 -14.30 -3.97 13.34
CA MET A 514 -12.98 -3.65 13.88
C MET A 514 -12.34 -4.83 14.63
N ALA A 515 -13.13 -5.73 15.21
CA ALA A 515 -12.62 -6.97 15.79
C ALA A 515 -12.04 -7.89 14.71
N TYR A 516 -12.70 -8.02 13.54
CA TYR A 516 -12.14 -8.74 12.39
C TYR A 516 -10.86 -8.09 11.86
N ALA A 517 -10.80 -6.77 11.78
CA ALA A 517 -9.59 -6.06 11.36
C ALA A 517 -8.41 -6.36 12.32
N SER A 518 -8.70 -6.44 13.62
CA SER A 518 -7.69 -6.82 14.63
C SER A 518 -7.25 -8.28 14.51
N ALA A 519 -8.18 -9.20 14.26
CA ALA A 519 -7.88 -10.62 14.05
C ALA A 519 -7.04 -10.83 12.78
N LEU A 520 -7.40 -10.16 11.68
CA LEU A 520 -6.66 -10.13 10.42
C LEU A 520 -5.22 -9.65 10.64
N ARG A 521 -5.03 -8.50 11.31
CA ARG A 521 -3.70 -7.99 11.67
C ARG A 521 -2.91 -9.03 12.48
N SER A 522 -3.50 -9.59 13.53
CA SER A 522 -2.83 -10.58 14.39
C SER A 522 -2.39 -11.82 13.61
N CYS A 523 -3.23 -12.33 12.70
CA CYS A 523 -2.89 -13.43 11.80
C CYS A 523 -1.71 -13.11 10.90
N LEU A 524 -1.75 -11.97 10.21
CA LEU A 524 -0.69 -11.56 9.28
C LEU A 524 0.65 -11.35 10.02
N CYS A 525 0.64 -10.71 11.18
CA CYS A 525 1.85 -10.54 12.01
C CYS A 525 2.46 -11.87 12.50
N ARG A 526 1.65 -12.94 12.59
CA ARG A 526 2.12 -14.27 13.02
C ARG A 526 2.67 -15.10 11.87
N PHE A 527 2.02 -15.05 10.72
CA PHE A 527 2.46 -15.80 9.54
C PHE A 527 3.61 -15.12 8.79
N TYR A 528 3.73 -13.80 8.92
CA TYR A 528 4.80 -13.02 8.31
C TYR A 528 5.61 -12.28 9.37
N ALA A 529 6.91 -12.55 9.42
CA ALA A 529 7.79 -11.96 10.42
C ALA A 529 8.00 -10.44 10.25
N THR A 530 7.83 -9.93 9.03
CA THR A 530 8.02 -8.51 8.70
C THR A 530 7.10 -8.09 7.55
N PRO A 531 6.85 -6.77 7.37
CA PRO A 531 6.07 -6.28 6.23
C PRO A 531 6.67 -6.70 4.89
N LYS A 532 8.01 -6.69 4.79
CA LYS A 532 8.72 -7.15 3.59
C LYS A 532 8.40 -8.60 3.25
N ARG A 533 8.33 -9.50 4.24
CA ARG A 533 7.97 -10.91 4.02
C ARG A 533 6.54 -11.09 3.56
N LEU A 534 5.61 -10.28 4.07
CA LEU A 534 4.22 -10.27 3.61
C LEU A 534 4.15 -9.82 2.14
N LEU A 535 4.78 -8.70 1.81
CA LEU A 535 4.74 -8.17 0.44
C LEU A 535 5.46 -9.07 -0.57
N GLU A 536 6.59 -9.70 -0.20
CA GLU A 536 7.27 -10.72 -1.02
C GLU A 536 6.35 -11.92 -1.29
N ALA A 537 5.60 -12.36 -0.26
CA ALA A 537 4.64 -13.44 -0.42
C ALA A 537 3.47 -13.04 -1.32
N TRP A 538 2.93 -11.84 -1.13
CA TRP A 538 1.84 -11.32 -1.96
C TRP A 538 2.25 -11.27 -3.43
N PHE A 539 3.40 -10.64 -3.72
CA PHE A 539 3.93 -10.54 -5.07
C PHE A 539 4.12 -11.92 -5.73
N ALA A 540 4.65 -12.89 -4.98
CA ALA A 540 4.89 -14.24 -5.46
C ALA A 540 3.59 -14.98 -5.78
N TRP A 541 2.58 -14.88 -4.92
CA TRP A 541 1.28 -15.52 -5.12
C TRP A 541 0.46 -14.85 -6.23
N GLU A 542 0.42 -13.52 -6.28
CA GLU A 542 -0.23 -12.75 -7.36
C GLU A 542 0.34 -13.11 -8.74
N SER A 543 1.67 -13.23 -8.83
CA SER A 543 2.35 -13.62 -10.07
C SER A 543 2.06 -15.07 -10.48
N CYS A 544 1.75 -15.95 -9.53
CA CYS A 544 1.54 -17.38 -9.75
C CYS A 544 0.07 -17.72 -10.04
N LEU A 545 -0.87 -16.99 -9.42
CA LEU A 545 -2.31 -17.19 -9.48
C LEU A 545 -3.01 -15.88 -9.89
N PRO A 546 -2.78 -15.38 -11.12
CA PRO A 546 -3.47 -14.18 -11.58
C PRO A 546 -4.97 -14.44 -11.73
N GLU A 547 -5.78 -13.45 -11.37
CA GLU A 547 -7.23 -13.49 -11.53
C GLU A 547 -7.62 -12.82 -12.84
N PRO A 548 -8.08 -13.56 -13.86
CA PRO A 548 -8.32 -13.01 -15.20
C PRO A 548 -9.46 -11.98 -15.24
N GLU A 549 -10.32 -11.94 -14.23
CA GLU A 549 -11.44 -11.00 -14.11
C GLU A 549 -11.04 -9.68 -13.45
N HIS A 550 -9.84 -9.60 -12.86
CA HIS A 550 -9.34 -8.42 -12.15
C HIS A 550 -8.04 -7.91 -12.77
N ASP A 551 -7.77 -6.62 -12.61
CA ASP A 551 -6.46 -6.06 -12.94
C ASP A 551 -5.39 -6.66 -12.02
N SER A 552 -4.24 -6.97 -12.59
CA SER A 552 -3.11 -7.57 -11.86
C SER A 552 -2.53 -6.57 -10.87
N LEU A 553 -2.36 -6.97 -9.61
CA LEU A 553 -1.81 -6.12 -8.54
C LEU A 553 -0.27 -6.10 -8.48
N ILE A 554 0.41 -6.72 -9.45
CA ILE A 554 1.86 -6.93 -9.45
C ILE A 554 2.62 -5.60 -9.32
N ASN A 555 2.19 -4.55 -10.02
CA ASN A 555 2.91 -3.27 -10.04
C ASN A 555 2.74 -2.51 -8.71
N GLU A 556 1.54 -2.56 -8.14
CA GLU A 556 1.15 -1.97 -6.87
C GLU A 556 1.94 -2.60 -5.73
N ILE A 557 1.97 -3.94 -5.67
CA ILE A 557 2.71 -4.69 -4.65
C ILE A 557 4.22 -4.44 -4.80
N ALA A 558 4.75 -4.46 -6.03
CA ALA A 558 6.16 -4.17 -6.28
C ALA A 558 6.53 -2.73 -5.89
N TRP A 559 5.61 -1.78 -6.01
CA TRP A 559 5.85 -0.42 -5.54
C TRP A 559 5.98 -0.38 -4.01
N HIS A 560 5.06 -1.04 -3.30
CA HIS A 560 5.13 -1.18 -1.85
C HIS A 560 6.39 -1.91 -1.34
N LEU A 561 6.99 -2.80 -2.14
CA LEU A 561 8.26 -3.46 -1.82
C LEU A 561 9.48 -2.54 -1.95
N GLU A 562 9.44 -1.58 -2.88
CA GLU A 562 10.60 -0.81 -3.32
C GLU A 562 10.63 0.61 -2.75
N ASP A 563 9.48 1.26 -2.55
CA ASP A 563 9.40 2.63 -2.05
C ASP A 563 9.57 2.68 -0.52
N PRO A 564 10.59 3.40 0.00
CA PRO A 564 10.81 3.47 1.45
C PRO A 564 9.70 4.24 2.19
N GLY A 565 8.90 5.04 1.48
CA GLY A 565 7.74 5.73 2.04
C GLY A 565 6.53 4.82 2.20
N SER A 566 6.49 3.65 1.53
CA SER A 566 5.36 2.72 1.59
C SER A 566 4.85 2.52 3.02
N LEU A 567 3.53 2.67 3.18
CA LEU A 567 2.86 2.56 4.47
C LEU A 567 3.20 1.27 5.23
N PHE A 568 3.37 0.14 4.54
CA PHE A 568 3.73 -1.15 5.13
C PHE A 568 4.99 -1.10 6.01
N HIS A 569 5.97 -0.25 5.67
CA HIS A 569 7.18 -0.07 6.48
C HIS A 569 6.97 0.72 7.78
N TRP A 570 5.81 1.33 7.92
CA TRP A 570 5.45 2.27 8.98
C TRP A 570 4.24 1.80 9.79
N LEU A 571 3.72 0.62 9.50
CA LEU A 571 2.73 -0.05 10.32
C LEU A 571 3.36 -0.58 11.61
N ASN A 572 2.58 -0.59 12.68
CA ASN A 572 3.00 -1.22 13.91
C ASN A 572 2.93 -2.76 13.77
N TRP A 573 4.09 -3.40 13.60
CA TRP A 573 4.21 -4.85 13.34
C TRP A 573 4.39 -5.65 14.62
N HIS A 574 3.28 -6.01 15.27
CA HIS A 574 3.27 -6.93 16.41
C HIS A 574 2.03 -7.84 16.36
N PRO A 575 2.17 -9.12 16.74
CA PRO A 575 1.02 -9.99 16.93
C PRO A 575 0.32 -9.68 18.27
N ASP A 576 -1.01 -9.83 18.30
CA ASP A 576 -1.79 -9.83 19.54
C ASP A 576 -2.07 -11.27 19.99
N ALA A 577 -3.03 -11.48 20.89
CA ALA A 577 -3.56 -12.80 21.18
C ALA A 577 -4.02 -13.51 19.89
N TRP A 578 -3.87 -14.84 19.84
CA TRP A 578 -4.26 -15.63 18.67
C TRP A 578 -5.77 -15.58 18.48
N CYS A 579 -6.20 -15.08 17.33
CA CYS A 579 -7.59 -15.04 16.90
C CYS A 579 -7.60 -14.93 15.38
N GLU A 580 -8.40 -15.77 14.71
CA GLU A 580 -8.68 -15.64 13.28
C GLU A 580 -10.01 -14.92 13.07
N PRO A 581 -10.21 -14.23 11.92
CA PRO A 581 -11.50 -13.66 11.58
C PRO A 581 -12.64 -14.70 11.53
N GLY A 582 -12.32 -15.93 11.12
CA GLY A 582 -13.27 -17.03 10.99
C GLY A 582 -12.81 -18.33 11.62
N GLU A 583 -13.69 -19.33 11.67
CA GLU A 583 -13.35 -20.65 12.18
C GLU A 583 -12.48 -21.43 11.18
N ARG A 584 -11.38 -22.00 11.68
CA ARG A 584 -10.49 -22.85 10.89
C ARG A 584 -10.92 -24.32 11.06
N PRO A 585 -11.25 -25.05 9.96
CA PRO A 585 -11.56 -26.46 10.03
C PRO A 585 -10.31 -27.27 10.42
N THR A 586 -10.50 -28.45 11.02
CA THR A 586 -9.41 -29.42 11.17
C THR A 586 -9.11 -30.06 9.82
N LEU A 587 -7.89 -30.62 9.68
CA LEU A 587 -7.53 -31.33 8.46
C LEU A 587 -8.47 -32.51 8.18
N SER A 588 -8.92 -33.24 9.21
CA SER A 588 -9.87 -34.34 9.06
C SER A 588 -11.25 -33.87 8.61
N HIS A 589 -11.79 -32.81 9.20
CA HIS A 589 -13.07 -32.24 8.80
C HIS A 589 -13.00 -31.70 7.37
N PHE A 590 -11.94 -30.97 7.02
CA PHE A 590 -11.75 -30.50 5.65
C PHE A 590 -11.65 -31.65 4.65
N THR A 591 -10.96 -32.74 5.01
CA THR A 591 -10.90 -33.96 4.20
C THR A 591 -12.27 -34.62 4.05
N ALA A 592 -13.05 -34.70 5.13
CA ALA A 592 -14.40 -35.26 5.11
C ALA A 592 -15.36 -34.41 4.27
N MET A 593 -15.34 -33.08 4.42
CA MET A 593 -16.12 -32.16 3.58
C MET A 593 -15.75 -32.30 2.10
N SER A 594 -14.47 -32.58 1.81
CA SER A 594 -13.99 -32.78 0.43
C SER A 594 -14.51 -34.07 -0.22
N LEU A 595 -15.15 -34.98 0.52
CA LEU A 595 -15.78 -36.19 -0.04
C LEU A 595 -16.97 -35.87 -0.95
N VAL A 596 -17.55 -34.67 -0.83
CA VAL A 596 -18.57 -34.17 -1.77
C VAL A 596 -18.07 -34.17 -3.22
N GLY A 597 -16.76 -34.03 -3.43
CA GLY A 597 -16.18 -33.97 -4.76
C GLY A 597 -16.73 -32.80 -5.60
N PRO A 598 -16.63 -32.88 -6.93
CA PRO A 598 -17.09 -31.80 -7.81
C PRO A 598 -18.62 -31.72 -7.99
N LEU A 599 -19.42 -32.25 -7.06
CA LEU A 599 -20.87 -32.00 -7.05
C LEU A 599 -21.17 -30.53 -6.76
N ASN A 600 -20.34 -29.90 -5.92
CA ASN A 600 -20.41 -28.48 -5.60
C ASN A 600 -19.02 -27.84 -5.62
N SER A 601 -18.99 -26.51 -5.50
CA SER A 601 -17.73 -25.78 -5.29
C SER A 601 -17.06 -26.22 -3.99
N ALA A 602 -15.73 -26.18 -3.97
CA ALA A 602 -14.97 -26.63 -2.81
C ALA A 602 -15.25 -25.76 -1.56
N VAL A 603 -15.55 -26.41 -0.44
CA VAL A 603 -15.86 -25.76 0.83
C VAL A 603 -14.57 -25.46 1.60
N TRP A 604 -14.08 -24.23 1.48
CA TRP A 604 -12.78 -23.80 2.00
C TRP A 604 -12.80 -23.27 3.45
N SER A 605 -13.96 -23.20 4.08
CA SER A 605 -14.19 -22.72 5.44
C SER A 605 -15.10 -23.67 6.20
N GLU A 606 -15.11 -23.60 7.53
CA GLU A 606 -16.04 -24.39 8.34
C GLU A 606 -17.49 -23.87 8.11
N PRO A 607 -18.45 -24.72 7.68
CA PRO A 607 -19.82 -24.28 7.43
C PRO A 607 -20.49 -23.71 8.69
N GLN A 608 -21.13 -22.56 8.52
CA GLN A 608 -21.85 -21.86 9.59
C GLN A 608 -23.34 -21.75 9.26
N ALA A 609 -24.15 -21.39 10.23
CA ALA A 609 -25.56 -21.13 9.98
C ALA A 609 -25.68 -19.88 9.09
N GLU A 610 -26.41 -19.99 8.00
CA GLU A 610 -26.56 -18.92 7.03
C GLU A 610 -27.70 -17.96 7.43
N SER A 611 -27.79 -16.84 6.70
CA SER A 611 -28.87 -15.89 6.90
C SER A 611 -30.25 -16.48 6.58
N PRO A 612 -31.36 -15.89 7.08
CA PRO A 612 -32.70 -16.36 6.74
C PRO A 612 -32.99 -16.39 5.23
N ARG A 613 -32.32 -15.52 4.45
CA ARG A 613 -32.44 -15.44 3.00
C ARG A 613 -31.78 -16.64 2.33
N GLU A 614 -30.49 -16.86 2.59
CA GLU A 614 -29.75 -18.03 2.09
C GLU A 614 -30.40 -19.35 2.54
N CYS A 615 -30.93 -19.40 3.77
CA CYS A 615 -31.67 -20.56 4.25
C CYS A 615 -32.94 -20.85 3.44
N ALA A 616 -33.56 -19.86 2.79
CA ALA A 616 -34.73 -20.08 1.95
C ALA A 616 -34.34 -20.82 0.66
N ASP A 617 -33.26 -20.40 0.02
CA ASP A 617 -32.76 -21.00 -1.23
C ASP A 617 -32.24 -22.42 -0.99
N ILE A 618 -31.50 -22.63 0.11
CA ILE A 618 -31.06 -23.98 0.51
C ILE A 618 -32.27 -24.88 0.81
N ARG A 619 -33.32 -24.37 1.48
CA ARG A 619 -34.55 -25.16 1.73
C ARG A 619 -35.28 -25.52 0.44
N GLU A 620 -35.40 -24.59 -0.49
CA GLU A 620 -36.05 -24.85 -1.78
C GLU A 620 -35.29 -25.94 -2.55
N TRP A 621 -33.96 -25.88 -2.57
CA TRP A 621 -33.14 -26.93 -3.18
C TRP A 621 -33.33 -28.30 -2.49
N VAL A 622 -33.22 -28.35 -1.16
CA VAL A 622 -33.39 -29.60 -0.38
C VAL A 622 -34.80 -30.18 -0.57
N GLU A 623 -35.84 -29.36 -0.55
CA GLU A 623 -37.23 -29.79 -0.74
C GLU A 623 -37.51 -30.27 -2.17
N SER A 624 -36.97 -29.58 -3.18
CA SER A 624 -37.20 -29.92 -4.59
C SER A 624 -36.44 -31.18 -5.03
N HIS A 625 -35.24 -31.43 -4.50
CA HIS A 625 -34.38 -32.53 -4.94
C HIS A 625 -34.46 -33.77 -4.05
N TYR A 626 -34.72 -33.59 -2.75
CA TYR A 626 -34.72 -34.69 -1.76
C TYR A 626 -36.04 -34.81 -0.98
N HIS A 627 -36.98 -33.87 -1.16
CA HIS A 627 -38.27 -33.84 -0.44
C HIS A 627 -38.14 -33.76 1.09
N LEU A 628 -37.03 -33.20 1.60
CA LEU A 628 -36.83 -33.03 3.04
C LEU A 628 -37.36 -31.67 3.47
N THR A 629 -38.28 -31.65 4.43
CA THR A 629 -38.99 -30.43 4.84
C THR A 629 -38.62 -29.96 6.25
N SER A 630 -37.90 -30.79 7.00
CA SER A 630 -37.57 -30.55 8.40
C SER A 630 -36.21 -31.11 8.82
N ALA A 631 -35.72 -30.67 9.99
CA ALA A 631 -34.50 -31.20 10.60
C ALA A 631 -34.60 -32.70 10.92
N ASP A 632 -35.79 -33.18 11.30
CA ASP A 632 -36.02 -34.60 11.58
C ASP A 632 -35.94 -35.42 10.28
N ASP A 633 -36.57 -34.97 9.20
CA ASP A 633 -36.47 -35.61 7.87
C ASP A 633 -35.01 -35.69 7.41
N MET A 634 -34.26 -34.60 7.60
CA MET A 634 -32.84 -34.53 7.26
C MET A 634 -32.02 -35.53 8.08
N GLN A 635 -32.21 -35.61 9.40
CA GLN A 635 -31.48 -36.57 10.23
C GLN A 635 -31.78 -38.03 9.88
N GLU A 636 -33.04 -38.34 9.56
CA GLU A 636 -33.43 -39.67 9.09
C GLU A 636 -32.75 -40.00 7.76
N PHE A 637 -32.76 -39.06 6.82
CA PHE A 637 -32.14 -39.26 5.50
C PHE A 637 -30.60 -39.40 5.59
N LEU A 638 -29.92 -38.57 6.39
CA LEU A 638 -28.47 -38.72 6.62
C LEU A 638 -28.15 -40.08 7.25
N THR A 639 -28.99 -40.57 8.16
CA THR A 639 -28.83 -41.91 8.75
C THR A 639 -29.03 -43.00 7.71
N PHE A 640 -30.04 -42.88 6.85
CA PHE A 640 -30.28 -43.78 5.73
C PHE A 640 -29.07 -43.84 4.78
N MET A 641 -28.50 -42.70 4.39
CA MET A 641 -27.32 -42.64 3.51
C MET A 641 -26.09 -43.30 4.15
N LEU A 642 -25.90 -43.11 5.46
CA LEU A 642 -24.83 -43.73 6.24
C LEU A 642 -24.96 -45.26 6.30
N GLU A 643 -26.17 -45.79 6.44
CA GLU A 643 -26.38 -47.23 6.68
C GLU A 643 -26.62 -48.02 5.40
N SER A 644 -27.43 -47.49 4.48
CA SER A 644 -27.92 -48.20 3.29
C SER A 644 -27.69 -47.42 1.99
N GLY A 645 -28.24 -46.20 1.85
CA GLY A 645 -28.10 -45.35 0.67
C GLY A 645 -28.62 -45.95 -0.66
N ASP A 646 -28.36 -45.25 -1.77
CA ASP A 646 -28.72 -45.70 -3.12
C ASP A 646 -27.90 -46.95 -3.52
N ARG A 647 -26.69 -47.12 -2.97
CA ARG A 647 -25.86 -48.33 -3.21
C ARG A 647 -26.61 -49.62 -2.87
N GLN A 648 -27.48 -49.61 -1.85
CA GLN A 648 -28.27 -50.78 -1.49
C GLN A 648 -29.33 -51.09 -2.55
N GLU A 649 -29.93 -50.06 -3.16
CA GLU A 649 -30.84 -50.24 -4.29
C GLU A 649 -30.13 -50.96 -5.44
N TYR A 650 -28.91 -50.52 -5.79
CA TYR A 650 -28.10 -51.21 -6.80
C TYR A 650 -27.82 -52.67 -6.43
N GLN A 651 -27.33 -52.92 -5.22
CA GLN A 651 -26.95 -54.25 -4.74
C GLN A 651 -28.11 -55.25 -4.73
N ILE A 652 -29.33 -54.79 -4.43
CA ILE A 652 -30.51 -55.65 -4.35
C ILE A 652 -31.16 -55.84 -5.73
N ASN A 653 -31.37 -54.75 -6.47
CA ASN A 653 -32.23 -54.77 -7.65
C ASN A 653 -31.46 -55.00 -8.96
N TYR A 654 -30.16 -54.69 -9.01
CA TYR A 654 -29.40 -54.65 -10.26
C TYR A 654 -28.17 -55.55 -10.25
N ALA A 655 -27.38 -55.55 -9.18
CA ALA A 655 -26.18 -56.39 -9.06
C ALA A 655 -26.43 -57.90 -9.32
N PRO A 656 -27.57 -58.52 -8.93
CA PRO A 656 -27.82 -59.94 -9.22
C PRO A 656 -27.85 -60.28 -10.72
N TYR A 657 -28.18 -59.32 -11.58
CA TYR A 657 -28.19 -59.51 -13.04
C TYR A 657 -26.80 -59.67 -13.64
N THR A 658 -25.76 -59.14 -12.98
CA THR A 658 -24.35 -59.33 -13.41
C THR A 658 -23.92 -60.80 -13.39
N LEU A 659 -24.60 -61.64 -12.60
CA LEU A 659 -24.34 -63.07 -12.48
C LEU A 659 -25.19 -63.92 -13.43
N ASN A 660 -26.19 -63.33 -14.11
CA ASN A 660 -27.12 -64.05 -14.99
C ASN A 660 -27.59 -63.19 -16.18
N PRO A 661 -26.79 -63.10 -17.26
CA PRO A 661 -27.12 -62.32 -18.45
C PRO A 661 -28.41 -62.75 -19.15
N ASP A 662 -28.71 -64.06 -19.19
CA ASP A 662 -29.93 -64.57 -19.81
C ASP A 662 -31.20 -64.04 -19.10
N ARG A 663 -31.13 -63.89 -17.78
CA ARG A 663 -32.23 -63.30 -16.99
C ARG A 663 -32.36 -61.80 -17.24
N LEU A 664 -31.24 -61.09 -17.41
CA LEU A 664 -31.24 -59.66 -17.71
C LEU A 664 -31.88 -59.39 -19.08
N ASP A 665 -31.48 -60.15 -20.10
CA ASP A 665 -32.03 -60.03 -21.46
C ASP A 665 -33.54 -60.32 -21.48
N ALA A 666 -33.98 -61.32 -20.71
CA ALA A 666 -35.40 -61.65 -20.58
C ALA A 666 -36.20 -60.53 -19.89
N GLU A 667 -35.67 -59.94 -18.81
CA GLU A 667 -36.32 -58.83 -18.09
C GLU A 667 -36.46 -57.59 -18.98
N ILE A 668 -35.38 -57.23 -19.69
CA ILE A 668 -35.38 -56.12 -20.67
C ILE A 668 -36.44 -56.37 -21.75
N ALA A 669 -36.48 -57.57 -22.33
CA ALA A 669 -37.45 -57.90 -23.37
C ALA A 669 -38.91 -57.86 -22.88
N ILE A 670 -39.16 -58.24 -21.63
CA ILE A 670 -40.50 -58.14 -21.01
C ILE A 670 -40.93 -56.68 -20.92
N LEU A 671 -40.08 -55.82 -20.35
CA LEU A 671 -40.37 -54.40 -20.18
C LEU A 671 -40.55 -53.68 -21.54
N GLU A 672 -39.72 -54.00 -22.54
CA GLU A 672 -39.84 -53.45 -23.89
C GLU A 672 -41.13 -53.85 -24.63
N SER A 673 -41.71 -54.99 -24.27
CA SER A 673 -42.92 -55.52 -24.91
C SER A 673 -44.24 -54.93 -24.36
N GLY A 674 -44.19 -54.22 -23.23
CA GLY A 674 -45.34 -53.63 -22.55
C GLY A 674 -45.41 -52.10 -22.64
N GLU A 675 -46.56 -51.51 -22.30
CA GLU A 675 -46.67 -50.06 -22.07
C GLU A 675 -45.95 -49.71 -20.75
N CYS A 676 -44.72 -49.19 -20.83
CA CYS A 676 -43.95 -48.81 -19.64
C CYS A 676 -44.49 -47.53 -18.99
N ALA A 677 -44.86 -47.62 -17.71
CA ALA A 677 -45.00 -46.47 -16.82
C ALA A 677 -43.64 -45.78 -16.60
N GLU A 678 -43.64 -44.57 -16.06
CA GLU A 678 -42.42 -43.78 -15.89
C GLU A 678 -41.36 -44.47 -15.01
N GLU A 679 -41.77 -45.06 -13.89
CA GLU A 679 -40.89 -45.84 -13.01
C GLU A 679 -40.29 -47.07 -13.72
N GLU A 680 -41.09 -47.77 -14.53
CA GLU A 680 -40.63 -48.92 -15.32
C GLU A 680 -39.66 -48.49 -16.42
N ARG A 681 -39.78 -47.28 -16.96
CA ARG A 681 -38.81 -46.72 -17.92
C ARG A 681 -37.47 -46.46 -17.24
N HIS A 682 -37.46 -45.88 -16.03
CA HIS A 682 -36.23 -45.66 -15.28
C HIS A 682 -35.56 -46.98 -14.90
N HIS A 683 -36.35 -47.99 -14.50
CA HIS A 683 -35.86 -49.33 -14.25
C HIS A 683 -35.25 -49.97 -15.50
N LEU A 684 -35.95 -49.93 -16.65
CA LEU A 684 -35.47 -50.42 -17.93
C LEU A 684 -34.15 -49.76 -18.36
N LEU A 685 -34.04 -48.44 -18.18
CA LEU A 685 -32.80 -47.70 -18.46
C LEU A 685 -31.64 -48.19 -17.59
N ARG A 686 -31.86 -48.36 -16.29
CA ARG A 686 -30.84 -48.90 -15.36
C ARG A 686 -30.45 -50.34 -15.70
N LEU A 687 -31.40 -51.20 -16.11
CA LEU A 687 -31.09 -52.56 -16.59
C LEU A 687 -30.23 -52.54 -17.85
N ARG A 688 -30.50 -51.62 -18.79
CA ARG A 688 -29.65 -51.43 -19.99
C ARG A 688 -28.24 -50.98 -19.62
N ARG A 689 -28.10 -50.07 -18.64
CA ARG A 689 -26.80 -49.65 -18.10
C ARG A 689 -26.03 -50.83 -17.50
N VAL A 690 -26.70 -51.70 -16.75
CA VAL A 690 -26.10 -52.95 -16.24
C VAL A 690 -25.69 -53.88 -17.39
N GLN A 691 -26.53 -54.02 -18.42
CA GLN A 691 -26.24 -54.88 -19.58
C GLN A 691 -25.00 -54.41 -20.35
N SER A 692 -24.87 -53.09 -20.57
CA SER A 692 -23.72 -52.50 -21.25
C SER A 692 -22.51 -52.28 -20.34
N ASN A 693 -22.66 -52.49 -19.04
CA ASN A 693 -21.71 -52.07 -18.01
C ASN A 693 -21.30 -50.60 -18.18
N GLU A 694 -22.30 -49.74 -18.39
CA GLU A 694 -22.10 -48.32 -18.64
C GLU A 694 -21.26 -47.69 -17.54
N ASP A 695 -20.23 -46.94 -17.92
CA ASP A 695 -19.28 -46.28 -17.03
C ASP A 695 -18.65 -47.19 -15.94
N GLY A 696 -18.67 -48.52 -16.14
CA GLY A 696 -18.11 -49.50 -15.22
C GLY A 696 -18.97 -49.75 -13.97
N CYS A 697 -20.27 -49.43 -14.00
CA CYS A 697 -21.17 -49.58 -12.85
C CYS A 697 -21.24 -50.99 -12.22
N ASN A 698 -20.84 -52.04 -12.95
CA ASN A 698 -20.76 -53.40 -12.41
C ASN A 698 -19.39 -53.74 -11.79
N ASP A 699 -18.37 -52.94 -12.08
CA ASP A 699 -16.97 -53.22 -11.74
C ASP A 699 -16.45 -52.39 -10.56
N VAL A 700 -17.15 -51.31 -10.20
CA VAL A 700 -16.76 -50.39 -9.13
C VAL A 700 -17.79 -50.34 -8.01
N ASP A 701 -17.32 -50.08 -6.79
CA ASP A 701 -18.21 -49.74 -5.69
C ASP A 701 -18.79 -48.34 -5.92
N MET A 702 -20.11 -48.18 -5.79
CA MET A 702 -20.81 -46.91 -5.97
C MET A 702 -21.14 -46.20 -4.64
N ALA A 703 -20.64 -46.70 -3.50
CA ALA A 703 -20.82 -46.05 -2.19
C ALA A 703 -20.32 -44.59 -2.15
N ALA A 704 -19.38 -44.19 -3.02
CA ALA A 704 -18.88 -42.82 -3.11
C ALA A 704 -19.97 -41.83 -3.54
N TRP A 705 -20.95 -42.27 -4.33
CA TRP A 705 -22.13 -41.46 -4.67
C TRP A 705 -22.97 -41.13 -3.43
N ASP A 706 -23.21 -42.13 -2.58
CA ASP A 706 -23.95 -41.91 -1.33
C ASP A 706 -23.18 -41.02 -0.35
N ILE A 707 -21.87 -41.27 -0.19
CA ILE A 707 -21.01 -40.51 0.71
C ILE A 707 -20.95 -39.03 0.27
N ALA A 708 -20.86 -38.77 -1.03
CA ALA A 708 -20.82 -37.41 -1.55
C ALA A 708 -22.11 -36.64 -1.25
N GLN A 709 -23.27 -37.24 -1.54
CA GLN A 709 -24.58 -36.66 -1.22
C GLN A 709 -24.79 -36.49 0.29
N LEU A 710 -24.37 -37.46 1.09
CA LEU A 710 -24.43 -37.40 2.55
C LEU A 710 -23.69 -36.17 3.08
N VAL A 711 -22.46 -35.94 2.61
CA VAL A 711 -21.64 -34.80 3.04
C VAL A 711 -22.24 -33.48 2.56
N ASP A 712 -22.73 -33.43 1.32
CA ASP A 712 -23.39 -32.25 0.78
C ASP A 712 -24.62 -31.82 1.60
N LEU A 713 -25.48 -32.80 1.90
CA LEU A 713 -26.66 -32.58 2.73
C LEU A 713 -26.30 -32.26 4.18
N ALA A 714 -25.21 -32.81 4.72
CA ALA A 714 -24.74 -32.45 6.05
C ALA A 714 -24.26 -30.98 6.11
N ILE A 715 -23.60 -30.49 5.05
CA ILE A 715 -23.20 -29.08 4.92
C ILE A 715 -24.44 -28.19 4.85
N ALA A 716 -25.40 -28.52 3.97
CA ALA A 716 -26.66 -27.80 3.87
C ALA A 716 -27.44 -27.80 5.20
N ALA A 717 -27.51 -28.93 5.90
CA ALA A 717 -28.16 -29.03 7.20
C ALA A 717 -27.46 -28.18 8.28
N ARG A 718 -26.12 -28.08 8.23
CA ARG A 718 -25.34 -27.19 9.10
C ARG A 718 -25.62 -25.72 8.80
N GLN A 719 -25.78 -25.36 7.53
CA GLN A 719 -26.13 -24.02 7.06
C GLN A 719 -27.57 -23.62 7.41
N LEU A 720 -28.52 -24.55 7.34
CA LEU A 720 -29.90 -24.35 7.77
C LEU A 720 -30.07 -24.27 9.29
N GLY A 721 -29.02 -24.57 10.05
CA GLY A 721 -29.07 -24.70 11.51
C GLY A 721 -29.84 -25.94 11.99
N TRP A 722 -30.03 -26.94 11.13
CA TRP A 722 -30.66 -28.22 11.45
C TRP A 722 -29.69 -29.21 12.11
N LEU A 723 -28.39 -29.07 11.82
CA LEU A 723 -27.32 -29.70 12.59
C LEU A 723 -26.55 -28.64 13.38
N ASP A 724 -26.32 -28.91 14.65
CA ASP A 724 -25.33 -28.17 15.43
C ASP A 724 -23.90 -28.62 15.08
N ARG A 725 -22.92 -27.95 15.67
CA ARG A 725 -21.50 -28.21 15.41
C ARG A 725 -21.10 -29.67 15.72
N GLN A 726 -21.61 -30.24 16.80
CA GLN A 726 -21.21 -31.59 17.22
C GLN A 726 -21.86 -32.64 16.33
N ALA A 727 -23.16 -32.49 16.04
CA ALA A 727 -23.88 -33.40 15.17
C ALA A 727 -23.30 -33.40 13.75
N PHE A 728 -22.91 -32.23 13.23
CA PHE A 728 -22.22 -32.10 11.95
C PHE A 728 -20.87 -32.84 11.96
N ALA A 729 -20.03 -32.62 12.99
CA ALA A 729 -18.76 -33.32 13.13
C ALA A 729 -18.94 -34.85 13.19
N ASP A 730 -19.94 -35.34 13.94
CA ASP A 730 -20.23 -36.77 14.05
C ASP A 730 -20.62 -37.40 12.69
N VAL A 731 -21.34 -36.66 11.84
CA VAL A 731 -21.66 -37.11 10.47
C VAL A 731 -20.41 -37.14 9.60
N LEU A 732 -19.57 -36.10 9.65
CA LEU A 732 -18.31 -36.04 8.91
C LEU A 732 -17.35 -37.19 9.30
N ASP A 733 -17.21 -37.49 10.60
CA ASP A 733 -16.37 -38.59 11.08
C ASP A 733 -16.85 -39.95 10.57
N ARG A 734 -18.18 -40.15 10.51
CA ARG A 734 -18.77 -41.37 9.97
C ARG A 734 -18.60 -41.46 8.46
N ALA A 735 -18.77 -40.36 7.72
CA ALA A 735 -18.52 -40.30 6.28
C ALA A 735 -17.05 -40.59 5.94
N TYR A 736 -16.12 -40.01 6.71
CA TYR A 736 -14.69 -40.27 6.61
C TYR A 736 -14.37 -41.76 6.79
N LYS A 737 -14.93 -42.38 7.84
CA LYS A 737 -14.74 -43.80 8.11
C LYS A 737 -15.32 -44.68 7.00
N LEU A 738 -16.53 -44.37 6.53
CA LEU A 738 -17.21 -45.11 5.46
C LEU A 738 -16.39 -45.05 4.15
N ALA A 739 -15.86 -43.88 3.79
CA ALA A 739 -14.98 -43.73 2.64
C ALA A 739 -13.71 -44.60 2.77
N ALA A 740 -13.09 -44.62 3.95
CA ALA A 740 -11.89 -45.42 4.22
C ALA A 740 -12.14 -46.94 4.23
N GLU A 741 -13.37 -47.38 4.50
CA GLU A 741 -13.75 -48.80 4.46
C GLU A 741 -13.99 -49.32 3.04
N HIS A 742 -14.51 -48.46 2.16
CA HIS A 742 -14.89 -48.84 0.79
C HIS A 742 -13.79 -48.57 -0.26
N TYR A 743 -12.91 -47.60 -0.04
CA TYR A 743 -11.93 -47.16 -1.05
C TYR A 743 -10.53 -47.04 -0.47
N SER A 744 -9.54 -47.19 -1.36
CA SER A 744 -8.12 -47.08 -1.01
C SER A 744 -7.49 -45.72 -1.38
N GLY A 745 -8.20 -44.88 -2.14
CA GLY A 745 -7.69 -43.59 -2.59
C GLY A 745 -8.67 -42.79 -3.47
N TRP A 746 -8.30 -41.53 -3.72
CA TRP A 746 -9.13 -40.59 -4.51
C TRP A 746 -9.48 -41.07 -5.92
N GLN A 747 -8.60 -41.82 -6.59
CA GLN A 747 -8.88 -42.35 -7.94
C GLN A 747 -10.02 -43.39 -7.91
N GLU A 748 -10.00 -44.31 -6.96
CA GLU A 748 -11.05 -45.33 -6.81
C GLU A 748 -12.37 -44.69 -6.37
N TYR A 749 -12.29 -43.76 -5.42
CA TYR A 749 -13.43 -42.98 -4.95
C TYR A 749 -14.09 -42.18 -6.10
N SER A 750 -13.27 -41.53 -6.95
CA SER A 750 -13.77 -40.79 -8.11
C SER A 750 -14.44 -41.68 -9.16
N ALA A 751 -13.95 -42.91 -9.36
CA ALA A 751 -14.57 -43.88 -10.26
C ALA A 751 -15.94 -44.34 -9.73
N GLY A 752 -16.02 -44.67 -8.44
CA GLY A 752 -17.27 -45.01 -7.78
C GLY A 752 -18.30 -43.89 -7.80
N MET A 753 -17.85 -42.65 -7.57
CA MET A 753 -18.68 -41.45 -7.61
C MET A 753 -19.23 -41.20 -9.02
N TYR A 754 -18.39 -41.29 -10.05
CA TYR A 754 -18.80 -41.11 -11.45
C TYR A 754 -19.77 -42.20 -11.91
N ALA A 755 -19.49 -43.47 -11.58
CA ALA A 755 -20.38 -44.58 -11.90
C ALA A 755 -21.74 -44.44 -11.22
N GLY A 756 -21.78 -44.06 -9.94
CA GLY A 756 -23.03 -43.81 -9.22
C GLY A 756 -23.81 -42.63 -9.80
N PHE A 757 -23.15 -41.50 -10.05
CA PHE A 757 -23.78 -40.34 -10.69
C PHE A 757 -24.40 -40.71 -12.05
N SER A 758 -23.66 -41.43 -12.91
CA SER A 758 -24.18 -41.88 -14.20
C SER A 758 -25.32 -42.89 -14.07
N PHE A 759 -25.22 -43.83 -13.12
CA PHE A 759 -26.19 -44.89 -12.94
C PHE A 759 -27.54 -44.39 -12.37
N PHE A 760 -27.52 -43.48 -11.40
CA PHE A 760 -28.74 -42.99 -10.75
C PHE A 760 -29.39 -41.82 -11.45
N MET A 761 -28.65 -41.05 -12.27
CA MET A 761 -29.18 -39.94 -13.07
C MET A 761 -30.27 -40.39 -14.06
N GLY A 762 -31.38 -39.66 -14.09
CA GLY A 762 -32.47 -39.87 -15.05
C GLY A 762 -32.06 -39.58 -16.50
N GLU A 763 -32.83 -40.08 -17.46
CA GLU A 763 -32.56 -39.85 -18.88
C GLU A 763 -33.13 -38.50 -19.33
N THR A 764 -32.25 -37.51 -19.51
CA THR A 764 -32.60 -36.17 -20.01
C THR A 764 -31.77 -35.83 -21.25
N PRO A 765 -32.24 -34.91 -22.13
CA PRO A 765 -31.45 -34.44 -23.28
C PRO A 765 -30.07 -33.90 -22.89
N GLU A 766 -29.91 -33.41 -21.65
CA GLU A 766 -28.68 -32.81 -21.13
C GLU A 766 -27.73 -33.81 -20.46
N ARG A 767 -28.13 -35.08 -20.27
CA ARG A 767 -27.36 -36.11 -19.54
C ARG A 767 -25.91 -36.21 -19.97
N GLU A 768 -25.66 -36.34 -21.27
CA GLU A 768 -24.29 -36.44 -21.81
C GLU A 768 -23.44 -35.19 -21.53
N SER A 769 -24.07 -34.01 -21.52
CA SER A 769 -23.39 -32.76 -21.18
C SER A 769 -23.03 -32.72 -19.69
N PHE A 770 -23.93 -33.17 -18.80
CA PHE A 770 -23.63 -33.26 -17.37
C PHE A 770 -22.52 -34.27 -17.08
N LEU A 771 -22.55 -35.45 -17.70
CA LEU A 771 -21.49 -36.45 -17.56
C LEU A 771 -20.15 -35.93 -18.09
N ALA A 772 -20.15 -35.22 -19.22
CA ALA A 772 -18.94 -34.61 -19.76
C ALA A 772 -18.35 -33.54 -18.82
N GLY A 773 -19.20 -32.65 -18.29
CA GLY A 773 -18.79 -31.64 -17.31
C GLY A 773 -18.26 -32.27 -16.02
N PHE A 774 -18.94 -33.31 -15.52
CA PHE A 774 -18.51 -34.01 -14.31
C PHE A 774 -17.18 -34.74 -14.49
N ARG A 775 -16.95 -35.40 -15.64
CA ARG A 775 -15.62 -35.97 -15.98
C ARG A 775 -14.54 -34.91 -15.99
N GLN A 776 -14.78 -33.75 -16.60
CA GLN A 776 -13.82 -32.65 -16.63
C GLN A 776 -13.51 -32.14 -15.22
N ALA A 777 -14.52 -32.00 -14.37
CA ALA A 777 -14.32 -31.58 -12.98
C ALA A 777 -13.54 -32.63 -12.16
N LEU A 778 -13.79 -33.93 -12.35
CA LEU A 778 -13.02 -35.01 -11.72
C LEU A 778 -11.56 -35.02 -12.17
N VAL A 779 -11.28 -34.75 -13.45
CA VAL A 779 -9.90 -34.53 -13.93
C VAL A 779 -9.24 -33.40 -13.14
N ALA A 780 -9.93 -32.26 -13.00
CA ALA A 780 -9.38 -31.09 -12.33
C ALA A 780 -9.11 -31.33 -10.83
N TRP A 781 -10.05 -31.96 -10.11
CA TRP A 781 -9.92 -32.28 -8.69
C TRP A 781 -8.81 -33.29 -8.42
N LEU A 782 -8.68 -34.34 -9.25
CA LEU A 782 -7.62 -35.34 -9.11
C LEU A 782 -6.23 -34.77 -9.43
N CYS A 783 -6.14 -33.86 -10.40
CA CYS A 783 -4.86 -33.33 -10.86
C CYS A 783 -4.39 -32.07 -10.13
N GLY A 784 -5.30 -31.34 -9.48
CA GLY A 784 -5.05 -29.97 -8.98
C GLY A 784 -4.79 -28.98 -10.12
N ALA A 785 -5.55 -29.09 -11.20
CA ALA A 785 -5.38 -28.30 -12.42
C ALA A 785 -6.76 -28.00 -13.06
N PRO A 786 -7.27 -26.75 -12.98
CA PRO A 786 -6.65 -25.58 -12.38
C PRO A 786 -6.46 -25.71 -10.87
N ILE A 787 -5.55 -24.91 -10.31
CA ILE A 787 -5.05 -25.07 -8.93
C ILE A 787 -6.19 -25.04 -7.89
N LEU A 788 -7.13 -24.10 -8.02
CA LEU A 788 -8.23 -23.92 -7.08
C LEU A 788 -9.49 -24.74 -7.44
N ALA A 789 -9.39 -25.71 -8.36
CA ALA A 789 -10.55 -26.53 -8.76
C ALA A 789 -11.14 -27.32 -7.59
N GLY A 790 -10.28 -27.90 -6.75
CA GLY A 790 -10.69 -28.69 -5.60
C GLY A 790 -9.52 -29.25 -4.79
N PRO A 791 -9.77 -29.71 -3.56
CA PRO A 791 -8.73 -29.96 -2.58
C PRO A 791 -8.09 -31.36 -2.62
N TRP A 792 -8.62 -32.33 -3.37
CA TRP A 792 -8.09 -33.72 -3.38
C TRP A 792 -6.59 -33.81 -3.70
N ALA A 793 -6.08 -32.88 -4.51
CA ALA A 793 -4.67 -32.83 -4.88
C ALA A 793 -3.73 -32.54 -3.70
N SER A 794 -4.23 -31.91 -2.64
CA SER A 794 -3.47 -31.55 -1.43
C SER A 794 -3.87 -32.36 -0.20
N LEU A 795 -4.74 -33.35 -0.36
CA LEU A 795 -5.28 -34.12 0.76
C LEU A 795 -4.94 -35.60 0.62
N ASP A 796 -4.65 -36.20 1.76
CA ASP A 796 -4.63 -37.65 1.87
C ASP A 796 -6.07 -38.18 1.89
N PHE A 797 -6.28 -39.29 1.18
CA PHE A 797 -7.57 -39.97 1.23
C PHE A 797 -7.83 -40.49 2.66
N PRO A 798 -9.10 -40.54 3.11
CA PRO A 798 -9.43 -41.06 4.43
C PRO A 798 -8.74 -42.39 4.80
N GLY A 799 -8.11 -42.43 5.97
CA GLY A 799 -7.41 -43.62 6.47
C GLY A 799 -6.01 -43.87 5.88
N ASN A 800 -5.59 -43.12 4.86
CA ASN A 800 -4.25 -43.26 4.30
C ASN A 800 -3.17 -42.62 5.19
N LYS A 801 -1.95 -43.12 5.06
CA LYS A 801 -0.78 -42.52 5.72
C LYS A 801 -0.42 -41.21 5.04
N PRO A 802 0.11 -40.21 5.79
CA PRO A 802 0.57 -38.98 5.20
C PRO A 802 1.61 -39.20 4.10
N ARG A 803 1.34 -38.73 2.88
CA ARG A 803 2.29 -38.71 1.74
C ARG A 803 2.77 -37.31 1.36
N HIS A 804 2.10 -36.29 1.89
CA HIS A 804 2.36 -34.89 1.63
C HIS A 804 3.60 -34.38 2.39
N PHE A 805 4.36 -33.46 1.78
CA PHE A 805 5.51 -32.85 2.44
C PHE A 805 5.06 -31.68 3.30
N ALA A 806 5.63 -31.57 4.51
CA ALA A 806 5.36 -30.46 5.40
C ALA A 806 5.75 -29.12 4.75
N PRO A 807 4.84 -28.13 4.68
CA PRO A 807 5.17 -26.78 4.23
C PRO A 807 6.24 -26.12 5.12
N LEU A 808 6.99 -25.16 4.56
CA LEU A 808 8.07 -24.45 5.27
C LEU A 808 7.58 -23.37 6.24
N HIS A 809 6.28 -23.13 6.30
CA HIS A 809 5.66 -22.09 7.12
C HIS A 809 4.54 -22.68 7.98
N ILE A 810 4.13 -21.96 9.02
CA ILE A 810 3.21 -22.48 10.05
C ILE A 810 1.73 -22.41 9.68
N ASP A 811 1.36 -21.73 8.58
CA ASP A 811 -0.04 -21.65 8.13
C ASP A 811 -0.50 -22.97 7.49
N THR A 812 -0.99 -23.87 8.34
CA THR A 812 -1.54 -25.18 7.99
C THR A 812 -2.82 -25.42 8.79
N LEU A 813 -3.69 -26.31 8.32
CA LEU A 813 -4.85 -26.71 9.11
C LEU A 813 -4.39 -27.52 10.34
N PRO A 814 -5.01 -27.33 11.51
CA PRO A 814 -4.71 -28.14 12.66
C PRO A 814 -5.02 -29.61 12.35
N GLY A 815 -4.05 -30.48 12.64
CA GLY A 815 -4.27 -31.92 12.65
C GLY A 815 -5.25 -32.31 13.76
N ASP A 816 -5.86 -33.49 13.63
CA ASP A 816 -6.62 -34.10 14.73
C ASP A 816 -5.70 -34.33 15.95
N GLN A 817 -6.24 -34.41 17.17
CA GLN A 817 -5.45 -34.65 18.40
C GLN A 817 -4.56 -35.91 18.31
N ARG A 818 -4.86 -36.81 17.37
CA ARG A 818 -4.17 -38.08 17.13
C ARG A 818 -3.24 -38.08 15.91
N ILE A 819 -3.28 -37.05 15.06
CA ILE A 819 -2.52 -36.98 13.82
C ILE A 819 -1.74 -35.66 13.83
N LEU A 820 -0.43 -35.77 14.04
CA LEU A 820 0.47 -34.65 13.78
C LEU A 820 0.45 -34.35 12.29
N HIS A 821 0.19 -33.09 11.94
CA HIS A 821 0.68 -32.50 10.70
C HIS A 821 1.78 -31.51 11.06
#